data_AF-A0A2W1JE86-F1
#
_entry.id   AF-A0A2W1JE86-F1
#
_cell.length_a   1.000
_cell.length_b   1.000
_cell.length_c   1.000
_cell.angle_alpha   90.00
_cell.angle_beta   90.00
_cell.angle_gamma   90.00
#
_symmetry.space_group_name_H-M   'P 1'
#
loop_
_entity.id
_entity.type
_entity.pdbx_description
1 polymer ?
#
loop_
_entity_poly.entity_id
_entity_poly.type
_entity_poly.pdbx_seq_one_letter_code
_entity_poly.pdbx_strand_id
1 'polypeptide(L)'
;MWRLPTAERFRSQIDPKRFAILEACIIGLVSGLAAVILQDGIGWLGGWRIRLAAEFPAPIALPLIGLVGGLLAGWLIKNFASDAAGSGIPQVKAALAQFPVALDLQVAFVKLVSGIATLGAGLSLGRQGPTVQIGAALASQLSYWFPTAPDHRRQMIAAGAGAGLAAGFNAPIAGVLFIVEELLHDLSGLTLGTAILSSFIGAVVARVLGGQSWFLNLEQVVSDTTFSVPEIPFYIILGVLAGVLGAFFNRSLMASMNFNRRISRLDLPLRIGLAGCFCGLVISLLPTIFQDNAGLRGLLGDGTLGWQMTAIAFIVQFALTLVAYGSGAPGGLFAPSLILGAALGHLVGLSHAGLFGTEVTTTYALVGMGAFFGAVSRVPVTGIVIIFEITTDFNLVLPLMISSVVANLAAEAISQGSVYDLLLERQGIQLQADLSAGSRSMLDSLTAADIMERRVETLPHNLPLDQALKLFASSHHRGFPVVSEKGLQGIVTRTDLNLGQQQNLSATATIQEVMTPHPIVVHPKATLNEVLYWLNRSNISRLPVTEGRKLVGIITRADIIRAESEQITGEQYHQGNSGQPSYQVYRTRGPATGRGRLLVALSNPETVDLLLRLAIAIARDRDYELECVQIVVVPRNCPPSETPVRTAQSQRLLRRAVRYGKRAQISVHTQIRVAHDVAQTILEIEKQRHIDLVLMGWQGTSSMGPVINRSVQTILRKAVSDVLVVKAPQGQVVKQWQRWLVPISSGPNIQQAIQLLPALTAHSPTTDIRLCQVYAPPEVSPHQSLIDRYTQFLNRRLSGSVKGIQVCSPNVAEAIVELADVEQSDVIVLGASQAHLWKQVLLGCIPDAIATTTDRAVILVRGRGTTEVS
;
A
#
# COMPACT_ATOMS: atom_id res chain seq x y z
N MET A 1 -6.67 -28.21 4.14
CA MET A 1 -5.88 -27.52 5.18
C MET A 1 -4.69 -28.39 5.56
N TRP A 2 -3.61 -28.39 4.76
CA TRP A 2 -2.34 -29.07 5.04
C TRP A 2 -1.24 -28.13 4.53
N ARG A 3 -0.51 -27.47 5.43
CA ARG A 3 0.71 -26.71 5.08
C ARG A 3 1.87 -27.69 5.15
N LEU A 4 2.51 -27.98 4.00
CA LEU A 4 3.68 -28.85 3.93
C LEU A 4 4.89 -28.17 4.59
N PRO A 5 5.46 -28.72 5.69
CA PRO A 5 6.60 -28.15 6.41
C PRO A 5 7.92 -28.16 5.61
N THR A 6 7.94 -28.82 4.46
CA THR A 6 9.13 -29.00 3.61
C THR A 6 9.44 -27.80 2.71
N ALA A 7 8.47 -26.91 2.46
CA ALA A 7 8.65 -25.76 1.56
C ALA A 7 9.56 -24.66 2.13
N GLU A 8 9.57 -24.46 3.45
CA GLU A 8 10.40 -23.42 4.08
C GLU A 8 11.90 -23.72 4.05
N ARG A 9 12.29 -25.00 4.08
CA ARG A 9 13.70 -25.41 3.98
C ARG A 9 14.28 -25.28 2.57
N PHE A 10 13.45 -25.37 1.53
CA PHE A 10 13.88 -25.21 0.14
C PHE A 10 14.10 -23.73 -0.25
N ARG A 11 13.39 -22.81 0.42
CA ARG A 11 13.39 -21.37 0.14
C ARG A 11 14.73 -20.69 0.46
N SER A 12 15.53 -21.20 1.40
CA SER A 12 16.80 -20.57 1.79
C SER A 12 17.97 -20.86 0.86
N GLN A 13 17.79 -21.69 -0.17
CA GLN A 13 18.89 -22.14 -1.06
C GLN A 13 18.73 -21.69 -2.53
N ILE A 14 17.60 -21.11 -2.93
CA ILE A 14 17.32 -20.78 -4.35
C ILE A 14 17.06 -19.28 -4.52
N ASP A 15 17.75 -18.69 -5.51
CA ASP A 15 17.53 -17.30 -5.97
C ASP A 15 16.04 -17.07 -6.33
N PRO A 16 15.38 -16.03 -5.80
CA PRO A 16 13.97 -15.73 -6.06
C PRO A 16 13.56 -15.79 -7.54
N LYS A 17 14.46 -15.40 -8.45
CA LYS A 17 14.20 -15.44 -9.89
C LYS A 17 14.13 -16.87 -10.44
N ARG A 18 14.99 -17.78 -9.96
CA ARG A 18 15.00 -19.18 -10.40
C ARG A 18 13.77 -19.93 -9.92
N PHE A 19 13.29 -19.59 -8.72
CA PHE A 19 12.05 -20.12 -8.20
C PHE A 19 10.83 -19.71 -9.04
N ALA A 20 10.74 -18.42 -9.43
CA ALA A 20 9.68 -17.91 -10.29
C ALA A 20 9.61 -18.63 -11.65
N ILE A 21 10.77 -18.93 -12.23
CA ILE A 21 10.88 -19.66 -13.50
C ILE A 21 10.37 -21.10 -13.35
N LEU A 22 10.78 -21.81 -12.29
CA LEU A 22 10.32 -23.17 -12.03
C LEU A 22 8.81 -23.22 -11.79
N GLU A 23 8.28 -22.28 -11.01
CA GLU A 23 6.85 -22.14 -10.75
C GLU A 23 6.09 -21.91 -12.06
N ALA A 24 6.55 -20.98 -12.90
CA ALA A 24 5.95 -20.73 -14.21
C ALA A 24 5.95 -21.98 -15.12
N CYS A 25 7.00 -22.80 -15.08
CA CYS A 25 7.02 -24.07 -15.82
C CYS A 25 5.92 -25.04 -15.36
N ILE A 26 5.76 -25.19 -14.05
CA ILE A 26 4.74 -26.07 -13.47
C ILE A 26 3.35 -25.54 -13.80
N ILE A 27 3.13 -24.23 -13.69
CA ILE A 27 1.87 -23.57 -14.04
C ILE A 27 1.53 -23.83 -15.51
N GLY A 28 2.48 -23.63 -16.42
CA GLY A 28 2.30 -23.90 -17.85
C GLY A 28 1.92 -25.36 -18.11
N LEU A 29 2.61 -26.30 -17.47
CA LEU A 29 2.36 -27.74 -17.61
C LEU A 29 0.93 -28.12 -17.17
N VAL A 30 0.54 -27.71 -15.96
CA VAL A 30 -0.76 -28.08 -15.39
C VAL A 30 -1.90 -27.36 -16.12
N SER A 31 -1.72 -26.09 -16.50
CA SER A 31 -2.70 -25.33 -17.29
C SER A 31 -2.89 -25.93 -18.69
N GLY A 32 -1.80 -26.32 -19.35
CA GLY A 32 -1.83 -27.00 -20.64
C GLY A 32 -2.56 -28.35 -20.57
N LEU A 33 -2.25 -29.18 -19.57
CA LEU A 33 -2.92 -30.46 -19.37
C LEU A 33 -4.43 -30.29 -19.13
N ALA A 34 -4.82 -29.32 -18.30
CA ALA A 34 -6.22 -29.03 -18.04
C ALA A 34 -6.97 -28.54 -19.30
N ALA A 35 -6.31 -27.75 -20.14
CA ALA A 35 -6.85 -27.32 -21.42
C ALA A 35 -7.05 -28.48 -22.41
N VAL A 36 -6.10 -29.44 -22.44
CA VAL A 36 -6.22 -30.68 -23.23
C VAL A 36 -7.40 -31.52 -22.76
N ILE A 37 -7.53 -31.77 -21.45
CA ILE A 37 -8.66 -32.53 -20.89
C ILE A 37 -10.00 -31.87 -21.25
N LEU A 38 -10.07 -30.53 -21.16
CA LEU A 38 -11.28 -29.79 -21.56
C LEU A 38 -11.54 -29.97 -23.07
N GLN A 39 -10.53 -29.82 -23.92
CA GLN A 39 -10.66 -29.97 -25.37
C GLN A 39 -11.11 -31.38 -25.77
N ASP A 40 -10.45 -32.41 -25.27
CA ASP A 40 -10.76 -33.81 -25.59
C ASP A 40 -12.13 -34.20 -25.03
N GLY A 41 -12.47 -33.73 -23.82
CA GLY A 41 -13.79 -33.94 -23.23
C GLY A 41 -14.91 -33.33 -24.07
N ILE A 42 -14.72 -32.11 -24.58
CA ILE A 42 -15.67 -31.45 -25.48
C ILE A 42 -15.78 -32.23 -26.80
N GLY A 43 -14.65 -32.63 -27.39
CA GLY A 43 -14.63 -33.39 -28.65
C GLY A 43 -15.31 -34.75 -28.52
N TRP A 44 -15.03 -35.48 -27.44
CA TRP A 44 -15.65 -36.76 -27.15
C TRP A 44 -17.17 -36.66 -26.99
N LEU A 45 -17.65 -35.72 -26.16
CA LEU A 45 -19.08 -35.50 -25.96
C LEU A 45 -19.76 -34.97 -27.23
N GLY A 46 -19.10 -34.07 -27.96
CA GLY A 46 -19.57 -33.53 -29.23
C GLY A 46 -19.70 -34.59 -30.32
N GLY A 47 -18.73 -35.50 -30.42
CA GLY A 47 -18.79 -36.64 -31.34
C GLY A 47 -19.88 -37.65 -30.96
N TRP A 48 -20.13 -37.87 -29.67
CA TRP A 48 -21.26 -38.67 -29.21
C TRP A 48 -22.61 -38.02 -29.57
N ARG A 49 -22.72 -36.70 -29.39
CA ARG A 49 -23.90 -35.90 -29.77
C ARG A 49 -24.21 -36.01 -31.26
N ILE A 50 -23.21 -35.86 -32.13
CA ILE A 50 -23.42 -35.93 -33.60
C ILE A 50 -23.81 -37.35 -34.02
N ARG A 51 -23.17 -38.39 -33.47
CA ARG A 51 -23.56 -39.79 -33.74
C ARG A 51 -25.00 -40.09 -33.35
N LEU A 52 -25.42 -39.65 -32.16
CA LEU A 52 -26.81 -39.80 -31.72
C LEU A 52 -27.81 -39.04 -32.61
N ALA A 53 -27.44 -37.85 -33.10
CA ALA A 53 -28.28 -37.09 -34.02
C ALA A 53 -28.38 -37.74 -35.43
N ALA A 54 -27.47 -38.65 -35.76
CA ALA A 54 -27.54 -39.47 -36.96
C ALA A 54 -28.39 -40.73 -36.75
N GLU A 55 -28.38 -41.31 -35.55
CA GLU A 55 -29.16 -42.51 -35.20
C GLU A 55 -30.62 -42.20 -34.83
N PHE A 56 -30.88 -41.05 -34.20
CA PHE A 56 -32.20 -40.59 -33.78
C PHE A 56 -32.59 -39.29 -34.49
N PRO A 57 -33.90 -38.95 -34.58
CA PRO A 57 -34.33 -37.69 -35.18
C PRO A 57 -33.66 -36.48 -34.51
N ALA A 58 -32.84 -35.74 -35.27
CA ALA A 58 -32.10 -34.58 -34.79
C ALA A 58 -32.97 -33.54 -34.04
N PRO A 59 -34.23 -33.26 -34.44
CA PRO A 59 -35.12 -32.35 -33.70
C PRO A 59 -35.53 -32.81 -32.30
N ILE A 60 -35.23 -34.04 -31.92
CA ILE A 60 -35.46 -34.58 -30.58
C ILE A 60 -34.12 -34.77 -29.86
N ALA A 61 -33.15 -35.38 -30.54
CA ALA A 61 -31.86 -35.72 -29.95
C ALA A 61 -31.07 -34.46 -29.53
N LEU A 62 -30.91 -33.47 -30.42
CA LEU A 62 -30.10 -32.29 -30.14
C LEU A 62 -30.65 -31.40 -29.03
N PRO A 63 -31.97 -31.07 -29.00
CA PRO A 63 -32.56 -30.34 -27.86
C PRO A 63 -32.44 -31.10 -26.55
N LEU A 64 -32.66 -32.41 -26.54
CA LEU A 64 -32.61 -33.22 -25.32
C LEU A 64 -31.18 -33.26 -24.75
N ILE A 65 -30.17 -33.47 -25.60
CA ILE A 65 -28.76 -33.44 -25.19
C ILE A 65 -28.39 -32.05 -24.65
N GLY A 66 -28.81 -30.99 -25.34
CA GLY A 66 -28.64 -29.60 -24.88
C GLY A 66 -29.29 -29.33 -23.52
N LEU A 67 -30.50 -29.84 -23.30
CA LEU A 67 -31.23 -29.73 -22.04
C LEU A 67 -30.50 -30.42 -20.89
N VAL A 68 -30.11 -31.68 -21.08
CA VAL A 68 -29.43 -32.49 -20.06
C VAL A 68 -28.04 -31.91 -19.75
N GLY A 69 -27.25 -31.58 -20.77
CA GLY A 69 -25.93 -30.97 -20.59
C GLY A 69 -26.00 -29.62 -19.88
N GLY A 70 -27.00 -28.79 -20.22
CA GLY A 70 -27.22 -27.51 -19.56
C GLY A 70 -27.70 -27.62 -18.11
N LEU A 71 -28.62 -28.56 -17.81
CA LEU A 71 -29.07 -28.85 -16.45
C LEU A 71 -27.91 -29.32 -15.57
N LEU A 72 -27.10 -30.27 -16.07
CA LEU A 72 -25.93 -30.78 -15.36
C LEU A 72 -24.92 -29.67 -15.06
N ALA A 73 -24.59 -28.86 -16.07
CA ALA A 73 -23.64 -27.76 -15.91
C ALA A 73 -24.12 -26.72 -14.90
N GLY A 74 -25.39 -26.31 -14.98
CA GLY A 74 -25.93 -25.33 -14.03
C GLY A 74 -26.09 -25.90 -12.61
N TRP A 75 -26.38 -27.19 -12.45
CA TRP A 75 -26.39 -27.87 -11.15
C TRP A 75 -25.01 -27.86 -10.50
N LEU A 76 -23.96 -28.17 -11.28
CA LEU A 76 -22.57 -28.12 -10.81
C LEU A 76 -22.16 -26.71 -10.35
N ILE A 77 -22.46 -25.69 -11.16
CA ILE A 77 -22.13 -24.29 -10.85
C ILE A 77 -22.86 -23.81 -9.62
N LYS A 78 -24.18 -24.07 -9.53
CA LYS A 78 -25.00 -23.61 -8.42
C LYS A 78 -24.55 -24.19 -7.09
N ASN A 79 -24.23 -25.49 -7.06
CA ASN A 79 -24.01 -26.19 -5.79
C ASN A 79 -22.54 -26.21 -5.35
N PHE A 80 -21.59 -26.13 -6.28
CA PHE A 80 -20.17 -26.27 -5.96
C PHE A 80 -19.36 -24.99 -6.17
N ALA A 81 -19.56 -24.23 -7.26
CA ALA A 81 -18.76 -23.04 -7.51
C ALA A 81 -19.50 -22.02 -8.39
N SER A 82 -20.10 -21.02 -7.76
CA SER A 82 -20.84 -19.96 -8.46
C SER A 82 -19.96 -19.14 -9.41
N ASP A 83 -18.67 -18.99 -9.07
CA ASP A 83 -17.69 -18.22 -9.85
C ASP A 83 -17.27 -18.94 -11.15
N ALA A 84 -17.66 -20.20 -11.33
CA ALA A 84 -17.45 -20.93 -12.58
C ALA A 84 -18.45 -20.55 -13.69
N ALA A 85 -19.45 -19.71 -13.42
CA ALA A 85 -20.40 -19.26 -14.44
C ALA A 85 -19.76 -18.34 -15.52
N GLY A 86 -20.33 -18.32 -16.73
CA GLY A 86 -19.93 -17.41 -17.81
C GLY A 86 -18.52 -17.67 -18.38
N SER A 87 -17.83 -16.60 -18.81
CA SER A 87 -16.51 -16.70 -19.46
C SER A 87 -15.41 -17.14 -18.51
N GLY A 88 -15.32 -16.52 -17.32
CA GLY A 88 -14.21 -16.71 -16.39
C GLY A 88 -13.13 -15.63 -16.45
N ILE A 89 -12.96 -14.97 -17.60
CA ILE A 89 -12.03 -13.84 -17.77
C ILE A 89 -12.37 -12.66 -16.85
N PRO A 90 -13.65 -12.23 -16.71
CA PRO A 90 -14.03 -11.22 -15.72
C PRO A 90 -13.52 -11.55 -14.31
N GLN A 91 -13.72 -12.79 -13.87
CA GLN A 91 -13.29 -13.25 -12.54
C GLN A 91 -11.77 -13.20 -12.37
N VAL A 92 -11.02 -13.55 -13.42
CA VAL A 92 -9.55 -13.41 -13.43
C VAL A 92 -9.14 -11.93 -13.33
N LYS A 93 -9.75 -11.05 -14.15
CA LYS A 93 -9.53 -9.59 -14.10
C LYS A 93 -9.81 -9.03 -12.71
N ALA A 94 -10.94 -9.38 -12.11
CA ALA A 94 -11.33 -8.96 -10.76
C ALA A 94 -10.33 -9.43 -9.70
N ALA A 95 -9.89 -10.69 -9.75
CA ALA A 95 -8.88 -11.21 -8.82
C ALA A 95 -7.51 -10.54 -8.99
N LEU A 96 -7.08 -10.24 -10.22
CA LEU A 96 -5.85 -9.48 -10.50
C LEU A 96 -5.96 -8.03 -10.03
N ALA A 97 -7.16 -7.45 -10.03
CA ALA A 97 -7.48 -6.16 -9.44
C ALA A 97 -7.78 -6.22 -7.92
N GLN A 98 -7.42 -7.34 -7.27
CA GLN A 98 -7.52 -7.55 -5.81
C GLN A 98 -8.96 -7.57 -5.26
N PHE A 99 -9.99 -7.73 -6.10
CA PHE A 99 -11.33 -8.02 -5.61
C PHE A 99 -11.41 -9.45 -5.05
N PRO A 100 -12.22 -9.69 -3.99
CA PRO A 100 -12.33 -10.99 -3.34
C PRO A 100 -13.17 -11.97 -4.17
N VAL A 101 -12.58 -12.50 -5.24
CA VAL A 101 -13.18 -13.51 -6.13
C VAL A 101 -12.47 -14.86 -5.94
N ALA A 102 -13.21 -15.97 -5.94
CA ALA A 102 -12.61 -17.27 -5.76
C ALA A 102 -11.92 -17.75 -7.06
N LEU A 103 -10.63 -18.05 -6.95
CA LEU A 103 -9.82 -18.73 -7.96
C LEU A 103 -9.07 -19.88 -7.29
N ASP A 104 -9.80 -20.95 -6.98
CA ASP A 104 -9.28 -22.15 -6.32
C ASP A 104 -9.46 -23.40 -7.18
N LEU A 105 -8.94 -24.53 -6.69
CA LEU A 105 -9.03 -25.81 -7.40
C LEU A 105 -10.49 -26.26 -7.64
N GLN A 106 -11.40 -25.88 -6.76
CA GLN A 106 -12.82 -26.22 -6.88
C GLN A 106 -13.45 -25.49 -8.05
N VAL A 107 -13.18 -24.19 -8.21
CA VAL A 107 -13.59 -23.41 -9.39
C VAL A 107 -13.01 -24.02 -10.66
N ALA A 108 -11.72 -24.38 -10.68
CA ALA A 108 -11.07 -25.00 -11.84
C ALA A 108 -11.77 -26.31 -12.26
N PHE A 109 -12.03 -27.21 -11.30
CA PHE A 109 -12.67 -28.50 -11.56
C PHE A 109 -14.12 -28.33 -12.04
N VAL A 110 -14.91 -27.50 -11.35
CA VAL A 110 -16.30 -27.23 -11.74
C VAL A 110 -16.34 -26.60 -13.13
N LYS A 111 -15.45 -25.65 -13.44
CA LYS A 111 -15.39 -25.00 -14.76
C LYS A 111 -15.04 -25.99 -15.87
N LEU A 112 -14.13 -26.92 -15.60
CA LEU A 112 -13.73 -27.97 -16.54
C LEU A 112 -14.92 -28.90 -16.85
N VAL A 113 -15.56 -29.48 -15.83
CA VAL A 113 -16.64 -30.45 -16.03
C VAL A 113 -17.90 -29.79 -16.61
N SER A 114 -18.28 -28.63 -16.07
CA SER A 114 -19.44 -27.89 -16.56
C SER A 114 -19.23 -27.33 -17.97
N GLY A 115 -17.99 -26.93 -18.32
CA GLY A 115 -17.60 -26.52 -19.66
C GLY A 115 -17.63 -27.66 -20.68
N ILE A 116 -17.18 -28.87 -20.31
CA ILE A 116 -17.34 -30.08 -21.15
C ILE A 116 -18.83 -30.31 -21.41
N ALA A 117 -19.66 -30.29 -20.37
CA ALA A 117 -21.08 -30.55 -20.47
C ALA A 117 -21.81 -29.54 -21.37
N THR A 118 -21.54 -28.23 -21.27
CA THR A 118 -22.21 -27.22 -22.11
C THR A 118 -21.69 -27.18 -23.54
N LEU A 119 -20.37 -27.13 -23.71
CA LEU A 119 -19.76 -26.97 -25.03
C LEU A 119 -19.89 -28.26 -25.84
N GLY A 120 -19.71 -29.43 -25.21
CA GLY A 120 -19.91 -30.72 -25.86
C GLY A 120 -21.39 -31.04 -26.16
N ALA A 121 -22.33 -30.52 -25.36
CA ALA A 121 -23.76 -30.62 -25.68
C ALA A 121 -24.19 -29.69 -26.83
N GLY A 122 -23.35 -28.72 -27.24
CA GLY A 122 -23.60 -27.91 -28.42
C GLY A 122 -24.06 -26.48 -28.16
N LEU A 123 -23.98 -25.98 -26.93
CA LEU A 123 -24.24 -24.55 -26.69
C LEU A 123 -23.20 -23.73 -27.46
N SER A 124 -23.66 -22.66 -28.12
CA SER A 124 -22.83 -21.86 -29.02
C SER A 124 -21.91 -20.90 -28.26
N LEU A 125 -20.92 -21.46 -27.60
CA LEU A 125 -19.90 -20.77 -26.79
C LEU A 125 -18.50 -21.32 -27.11
N GLY A 126 -17.46 -20.68 -26.58
CA GLY A 126 -16.06 -21.08 -26.77
C GLY A 126 -15.42 -21.70 -25.53
N ARG A 127 -14.41 -22.54 -25.72
CA ARG A 127 -13.60 -23.10 -24.61
C ARG A 127 -12.54 -22.14 -24.05
N GLN A 128 -12.20 -21.08 -24.78
CA GLN A 128 -11.02 -20.25 -24.50
C GLN A 128 -11.13 -19.39 -23.23
N GLY A 129 -12.33 -18.87 -22.94
CA GLY A 129 -12.56 -18.20 -21.64
C GLY A 129 -12.39 -19.18 -20.46
N PRO A 130 -13.04 -20.36 -20.49
CA PRO A 130 -12.83 -21.41 -19.50
C PRO A 130 -11.38 -21.83 -19.31
N THR A 131 -10.59 -22.03 -20.38
CA THR A 131 -9.17 -22.42 -20.23
C THR A 131 -8.36 -21.35 -19.52
N VAL A 132 -8.61 -20.06 -19.80
CA VAL A 132 -7.99 -18.93 -19.09
C VAL A 132 -8.31 -18.98 -17.59
N GLN A 133 -9.58 -19.15 -17.21
CA GLN A 133 -9.98 -19.20 -15.81
C GLN A 133 -9.41 -20.42 -15.09
N ILE A 134 -9.42 -21.59 -15.74
CA ILE A 134 -8.87 -22.83 -15.20
C ILE A 134 -7.36 -22.66 -14.94
N GLY A 135 -6.62 -22.13 -15.91
CA GLY A 135 -5.18 -21.86 -15.75
C GLY A 135 -4.89 -20.87 -14.62
N ALA A 136 -5.66 -19.79 -14.53
CA ALA A 136 -5.55 -18.80 -13.45
C ALA A 136 -5.84 -19.40 -12.06
N ALA A 137 -6.86 -20.25 -11.95
CA ALA A 137 -7.24 -20.91 -10.71
C ALA A 137 -6.22 -21.96 -10.26
N LEU A 138 -5.66 -22.72 -11.20
CA LEU A 138 -4.57 -23.67 -10.94
C LEU A 138 -3.30 -22.95 -10.48
N ALA A 139 -2.95 -21.83 -11.14
CA ALA A 139 -1.83 -20.99 -10.72
C ALA A 139 -2.05 -20.38 -9.32
N SER A 140 -3.23 -19.83 -9.05
CA SER A 140 -3.60 -19.31 -7.73
C SER A 140 -3.49 -20.37 -6.63
N GLN A 141 -3.92 -21.60 -6.92
CA GLN A 141 -3.80 -22.73 -6.01
C GLN A 141 -2.34 -23.13 -5.76
N LEU A 142 -1.51 -23.15 -6.81
CA LEU A 142 -0.08 -23.45 -6.70
C LEU A 142 0.65 -22.39 -5.86
N SER A 143 0.41 -21.11 -6.13
CA SER A 143 0.99 -20.01 -5.35
C SER A 143 0.44 -19.92 -3.93
N TYR A 144 -0.69 -20.56 -3.62
CA TYR A 144 -1.15 -20.73 -2.23
C TYR A 144 -0.33 -21.79 -1.48
N TRP A 145 0.08 -22.87 -2.16
CA TRP A 145 0.95 -23.89 -1.58
C TRP A 145 2.38 -23.38 -1.33
N PHE A 146 2.81 -22.37 -2.10
CA PHE A 146 4.11 -21.71 -1.96
C PHE A 146 3.95 -20.21 -1.66
N PRO A 147 3.93 -19.78 -0.38
CA PRO A 147 3.61 -18.40 -0.02
C PRO A 147 4.60 -17.38 -0.58
N THR A 148 4.19 -16.66 -1.62
CA THR A 148 4.95 -15.60 -2.29
C THR A 148 4.43 -14.21 -1.94
N ALA A 149 5.19 -13.17 -2.31
CA ALA A 149 4.73 -11.79 -2.19
C ALA A 149 3.43 -11.56 -3.03
N PRO A 150 2.56 -10.62 -2.64
CA PRO A 150 1.31 -10.34 -3.35
C PRO A 150 1.49 -10.06 -4.84
N ASP A 151 2.50 -9.25 -5.20
CA ASP A 151 2.80 -8.94 -6.60
C ASP A 151 3.21 -10.20 -7.38
N HIS A 152 4.12 -11.00 -6.83
CA HIS A 152 4.52 -12.27 -7.44
C HIS A 152 3.31 -13.19 -7.66
N ARG A 153 2.41 -13.29 -6.68
CA ARG A 153 1.18 -14.10 -6.81
C ARG A 153 0.29 -13.59 -7.94
N ARG A 154 0.10 -12.27 -8.04
CA ARG A 154 -0.65 -11.63 -9.14
C ARG A 154 -0.03 -11.98 -10.50
N GLN A 155 1.29 -11.96 -10.61
CA GLN A 155 2.02 -12.31 -11.83
C GLN A 155 1.87 -13.79 -12.19
N MET A 156 1.94 -14.69 -11.22
CA MET A 156 1.74 -16.14 -11.43
C MET A 156 0.32 -16.47 -11.88
N ILE A 157 -0.70 -15.83 -11.29
CA ILE A 157 -2.10 -15.99 -11.71
C ILE A 157 -2.27 -15.56 -13.16
N ALA A 158 -1.69 -14.41 -13.54
CA ALA A 158 -1.71 -13.95 -14.92
C ALA A 158 -0.94 -14.90 -15.86
N ALA A 159 0.21 -15.43 -15.45
CA ALA A 159 0.96 -16.41 -16.22
C ALA A 159 0.18 -17.73 -16.44
N GLY A 160 -0.62 -18.16 -15.46
CA GLY A 160 -1.55 -19.29 -15.62
C GLY A 160 -2.70 -18.97 -16.56
N ALA A 161 -3.26 -17.76 -16.48
CA ALA A 161 -4.29 -17.28 -17.39
C ALA A 161 -3.79 -17.27 -18.85
N GLY A 162 -2.58 -16.73 -19.09
CA GLY A 162 -1.95 -16.74 -20.41
C GLY A 162 -1.61 -18.14 -20.91
N ALA A 163 -1.14 -19.05 -20.04
CA ALA A 163 -0.95 -20.45 -20.40
C ALA A 163 -2.25 -21.15 -20.80
N GLY A 164 -3.35 -20.88 -20.09
CA GLY A 164 -4.67 -21.35 -20.46
C GLY A 164 -5.14 -20.82 -21.83
N LEU A 165 -4.87 -19.55 -22.14
CA LEU A 165 -5.17 -18.99 -23.45
C LEU A 165 -4.30 -19.61 -24.55
N ALA A 166 -3.00 -19.73 -24.29
CA ALA A 166 -2.00 -20.26 -25.22
C ALA A 166 -2.29 -21.73 -25.56
N ALA A 167 -2.57 -22.56 -24.55
CA ALA A 167 -3.04 -23.93 -24.75
C ALA A 167 -4.40 -23.99 -25.46
N GLY A 168 -5.24 -22.99 -25.19
CA GLY A 168 -6.52 -22.79 -25.85
C GLY A 168 -6.42 -22.62 -27.37
N PHE A 169 -5.54 -21.74 -27.83
CA PHE A 169 -5.38 -21.39 -29.23
C PHE A 169 -4.19 -22.04 -29.93
N ASN A 170 -3.39 -22.82 -29.20
CA ASN A 170 -2.07 -23.27 -29.65
C ASN A 170 -1.14 -22.07 -30.01
N ALA A 171 -1.33 -20.94 -29.34
CA ALA A 171 -0.81 -19.62 -29.70
C ALA A 171 -0.09 -18.98 -28.48
N PRO A 172 1.21 -19.27 -28.28
CA PRO A 172 1.94 -18.83 -27.10
C PRO A 172 2.18 -17.31 -27.05
N ILE A 173 2.49 -16.66 -28.19
CA ILE A 173 2.71 -15.20 -28.20
C ILE A 173 1.39 -14.48 -27.93
N ALA A 174 0.27 -14.97 -28.49
CA ALA A 174 -1.06 -14.46 -28.16
C ALA A 174 -1.38 -14.56 -26.65
N GLY A 175 -0.99 -15.66 -26.00
CA GLY A 175 -1.10 -15.83 -24.55
C GLY A 175 -0.41 -14.71 -23.75
N VAL A 176 0.81 -14.35 -24.16
CA VAL A 176 1.60 -13.29 -23.52
C VAL A 176 0.99 -11.91 -23.77
N LEU A 177 0.62 -11.63 -25.03
CA LEU A 177 0.03 -10.34 -25.40
C LEU A 177 -1.32 -10.12 -24.73
N PHE A 178 -2.12 -11.17 -24.56
CA PHE A 178 -3.36 -11.07 -23.82
C PHE A 178 -3.15 -10.67 -22.35
N ILE A 179 -2.09 -11.17 -21.71
CA ILE A 179 -1.76 -10.73 -20.35
C ILE A 179 -1.45 -9.24 -20.33
N VAL A 180 -0.68 -8.76 -21.30
CA VAL A 180 -0.24 -7.36 -21.40
C VAL A 180 -1.39 -6.44 -21.78
N GLU A 181 -2.18 -6.80 -22.77
CA GLU A 181 -3.19 -5.94 -23.39
C GLU A 181 -4.55 -6.02 -22.68
N GLU A 182 -4.89 -7.15 -22.06
CA GLU A 182 -6.20 -7.34 -21.40
C GLU A 182 -6.10 -7.52 -19.88
N LEU A 183 -5.15 -8.29 -19.34
CA LEU A 183 -5.20 -8.69 -17.92
C LEU A 183 -4.45 -7.77 -16.94
N LEU A 184 -3.21 -7.41 -17.22
CA LEU A 184 -2.32 -6.74 -16.26
C LEU A 184 -1.91 -5.33 -16.65
N HIS A 185 -1.80 -5.01 -17.95
CA HIS A 185 -1.25 -3.74 -18.43
C HIS A 185 0.15 -3.43 -17.84
N ASP A 186 0.92 -4.46 -17.48
CA ASP A 186 2.25 -4.37 -16.87
C ASP A 186 3.31 -5.05 -17.74
N LEU A 187 4.38 -4.31 -18.05
CA LEU A 187 5.52 -4.72 -18.88
C LEU A 187 6.79 -5.01 -18.05
N SER A 188 6.68 -5.30 -16.75
CA SER A 188 7.85 -5.68 -15.94
C SER A 188 8.60 -6.90 -16.52
N GLY A 189 9.92 -6.93 -16.38
CA GLY A 189 10.73 -8.04 -16.91
C GLY A 189 10.41 -9.40 -16.29
N LEU A 190 9.91 -9.44 -15.04
CA LEU A 190 9.53 -10.67 -14.36
C LEU A 190 8.15 -11.19 -14.83
N THR A 191 7.16 -10.29 -15.01
CA THR A 191 5.87 -10.66 -15.61
C THR A 191 6.05 -11.23 -16.99
N LEU A 192 6.82 -10.54 -17.84
CA LEU A 192 7.01 -10.96 -19.23
C LEU A 192 7.73 -12.31 -19.31
N GLY A 193 8.82 -12.51 -18.56
CA GLY A 193 9.59 -13.75 -18.59
C GLY A 193 8.78 -14.97 -18.13
N THR A 194 8.01 -14.82 -17.06
CA THR A 194 7.18 -15.92 -16.52
C THR A 194 5.95 -16.19 -17.37
N ALA A 195 5.33 -15.15 -17.94
CA ALA A 195 4.24 -15.26 -18.91
C ALA A 195 4.68 -15.99 -20.18
N ILE A 196 5.83 -15.63 -20.76
CA ILE A 196 6.39 -16.29 -21.96
C ILE A 196 6.59 -17.78 -21.69
N LEU A 197 7.28 -18.12 -20.60
CA LEU A 197 7.63 -19.50 -20.29
C LEU A 197 6.40 -20.37 -20.01
N SER A 198 5.47 -19.87 -19.19
CA SER A 198 4.22 -20.55 -18.87
C SER A 198 3.35 -20.74 -20.12
N SER A 199 3.22 -19.71 -20.96
CA SER A 199 2.45 -19.75 -22.21
C SER A 199 3.05 -20.70 -23.24
N PHE A 200 4.38 -20.67 -23.39
CA PHE A 200 5.11 -21.61 -24.24
C PHE A 200 4.86 -23.05 -23.82
N ILE A 201 5.04 -23.38 -22.53
CA ILE A 201 4.86 -24.74 -22.03
C ILE A 201 3.39 -25.17 -22.17
N GLY A 202 2.43 -24.31 -21.83
CA GLY A 202 1.01 -24.59 -22.01
C GLY A 202 0.64 -24.93 -23.46
N ALA A 203 1.14 -24.13 -24.42
CA ALA A 203 0.95 -24.38 -25.85
C ALA A 203 1.62 -25.69 -26.31
N VAL A 204 2.88 -25.94 -25.89
CA VAL A 204 3.61 -27.17 -26.24
C VAL A 204 2.89 -28.41 -25.70
N VAL A 205 2.42 -28.38 -24.45
CA VAL A 205 1.67 -29.48 -23.84
C VAL A 205 0.38 -29.74 -24.61
N ALA A 206 -0.35 -28.67 -24.96
CA ALA A 206 -1.56 -28.79 -25.78
C ALA A 206 -1.27 -29.38 -27.16
N ARG A 207 -0.16 -28.98 -27.80
CA ARG A 207 0.25 -29.45 -29.11
C ARG A 207 0.71 -30.91 -29.12
N VAL A 208 1.43 -31.34 -28.08
CA VAL A 208 1.95 -32.71 -27.96
C VAL A 208 0.88 -33.70 -27.51
N LEU A 209 0.08 -33.33 -26.51
CA LEU A 209 -0.89 -34.23 -25.87
C LEU A 209 -2.31 -34.13 -26.42
N GLY A 210 -2.70 -33.00 -27.02
CA GLY A 210 -4.04 -32.79 -27.58
C GLY A 210 -4.39 -33.68 -28.78
N GLY A 211 -3.50 -34.59 -29.16
CA GLY A 211 -3.70 -35.60 -30.21
C GLY A 211 -3.81 -35.01 -31.62
N GLN A 212 -3.54 -35.84 -32.63
CA GLN A 212 -3.63 -35.47 -34.04
C GLN A 212 -5.07 -35.25 -34.56
N SER A 213 -6.09 -35.26 -33.69
CA SER A 213 -7.49 -35.26 -34.11
C SER A 213 -8.04 -33.90 -34.58
N TRP A 214 -7.23 -32.83 -34.54
CA TRP A 214 -7.59 -31.49 -35.03
C TRP A 214 -6.48 -30.83 -35.87
N PHE A 215 -5.50 -31.61 -36.36
CA PHE A 215 -4.55 -31.17 -37.40
C PHE A 215 -5.21 -30.92 -38.77
N LEU A 216 -6.54 -30.93 -38.85
CA LEU A 216 -7.30 -30.76 -40.08
C LEU A 216 -8.14 -29.48 -40.00
N ASN A 217 -7.53 -28.36 -40.38
CA ASN A 217 -7.80 -27.74 -41.69
C ASN A 217 -7.16 -26.35 -41.83
N LEU A 218 -6.75 -25.66 -40.76
CA LEU A 218 -6.09 -24.35 -40.92
C LEU A 218 -4.59 -24.44 -41.27
N GLU A 219 -3.85 -25.47 -40.82
CA GLU A 219 -2.46 -25.71 -41.31
C GLU A 219 -2.44 -26.27 -42.75
N GLN A 220 -3.57 -26.79 -43.24
CA GLN A 220 -3.78 -27.12 -44.66
C GLN A 220 -4.44 -25.96 -45.44
N VAL A 221 -4.65 -24.78 -44.83
CA VAL A 221 -4.85 -23.51 -45.55
C VAL A 221 -3.48 -23.10 -46.12
N VAL A 222 -2.98 -23.90 -47.06
CA VAL A 222 -2.22 -23.35 -48.20
C VAL A 222 -3.27 -22.78 -49.14
N SER A 223 -4.00 -21.77 -48.67
CA SER A 223 -4.72 -20.88 -49.56
C SER A 223 -3.75 -19.75 -49.87
N ASP A 224 -3.63 -19.38 -51.14
CA ASP A 224 -2.85 -18.24 -51.59
C ASP A 224 -3.43 -16.95 -50.98
N THR A 225 -3.15 -16.66 -49.70
CA THR A 225 -3.55 -15.39 -49.13
C THR A 225 -2.69 -14.33 -49.81
N THR A 226 -3.37 -13.44 -50.51
CA THR A 226 -2.74 -12.32 -51.19
C THR A 226 -3.18 -11.04 -50.51
N PHE A 227 -2.26 -10.09 -50.46
CA PHE A 227 -2.56 -8.73 -50.07
C PHE A 227 -2.17 -7.80 -51.21
N SER A 228 -3.14 -7.02 -51.69
CA SER A 228 -2.89 -6.01 -52.71
C SER A 228 -3.36 -4.62 -52.24
N VAL A 229 -2.65 -3.57 -52.68
CA VAL A 229 -2.96 -2.18 -52.32
C VAL A 229 -4.42 -1.78 -52.65
N PRO A 230 -5.02 -2.19 -53.78
CA PRO A 230 -6.41 -1.87 -54.11
C PRO A 230 -7.45 -2.42 -53.11
N GLU A 231 -7.10 -3.42 -52.32
CA GLU A 231 -8.01 -4.04 -51.33
C GLU A 231 -8.10 -3.23 -50.02
N ILE A 232 -7.18 -2.29 -49.78
CA ILE A 232 -7.11 -1.49 -48.55
C ILE A 232 -8.46 -0.84 -48.18
N PRO A 233 -9.21 -0.18 -49.11
CA PRO A 233 -10.52 0.36 -48.79
C PRO A 233 -11.52 -0.68 -48.28
N PHE A 234 -11.51 -1.90 -48.82
CA PHE A 234 -12.38 -2.98 -48.37
C PHE A 234 -11.99 -3.49 -46.98
N TYR A 235 -10.70 -3.54 -46.66
CA TYR A 235 -10.23 -3.84 -45.30
C TYR A 235 -10.63 -2.77 -44.29
N ILE A 236 -10.64 -1.49 -44.68
CA ILE A 236 -11.16 -0.40 -43.85
C ILE A 236 -12.67 -0.55 -43.65
N ILE A 237 -13.44 -0.82 -44.71
CA ILE A 237 -14.89 -1.06 -44.63
C ILE A 237 -15.17 -2.26 -43.71
N LEU A 238 -14.44 -3.36 -43.88
CA LEU A 238 -14.53 -4.54 -43.01
C LEU A 238 -14.26 -4.15 -41.56
N GLY A 239 -13.22 -3.36 -41.30
CA GLY A 239 -12.91 -2.84 -39.97
C GLY A 239 -14.07 -2.03 -39.39
N VAL A 240 -14.62 -1.06 -40.13
CA VAL A 240 -15.77 -0.25 -39.68
C VAL A 240 -16.99 -1.13 -39.37
N LEU A 241 -17.34 -2.05 -40.27
CA LEU A 241 -18.46 -2.97 -40.08
C LEU A 241 -18.24 -3.88 -38.87
N ALA A 242 -17.03 -4.43 -38.71
CA ALA A 242 -16.67 -5.26 -37.57
C ALA A 242 -16.74 -4.48 -36.26
N GLY A 243 -16.33 -3.21 -36.25
CA GLY A 243 -16.43 -2.32 -35.10
C GLY A 243 -17.89 -2.02 -34.72
N VAL A 244 -18.71 -1.62 -35.69
CA VAL A 244 -20.14 -1.31 -35.47
C VAL A 244 -20.90 -2.54 -34.98
N LEU A 245 -20.75 -3.67 -35.68
CA LEU A 245 -21.43 -4.92 -35.34
C LEU A 245 -20.88 -5.54 -34.05
N GLY A 246 -19.60 -5.37 -33.75
CA GLY A 246 -18.99 -5.79 -32.48
C GLY A 246 -19.54 -5.00 -31.29
N ALA A 247 -19.65 -3.67 -31.42
CA ALA A 247 -20.30 -2.84 -30.39
C ALA A 247 -21.79 -3.20 -30.22
N PHE A 248 -22.49 -3.46 -31.32
CA PHE A 248 -23.87 -3.95 -31.29
C PHE A 248 -23.99 -5.33 -30.62
N PHE A 249 -23.05 -6.24 -30.88
CA PHE A 249 -22.97 -7.54 -30.21
C PHE A 249 -22.80 -7.38 -28.70
N ASN A 250 -21.88 -6.53 -28.24
CA ASN A 250 -21.67 -6.26 -26.82
C ASN A 250 -22.94 -5.72 -26.15
N ARG A 251 -23.61 -4.73 -26.75
CA ARG A 251 -24.88 -4.21 -26.23
C ARG A 251 -25.98 -5.27 -26.19
N SER A 252 -26.09 -6.07 -27.24
CA SER A 252 -27.08 -7.15 -27.34
C SER A 252 -26.82 -8.26 -26.31
N LEU A 253 -25.55 -8.56 -26.03
CA LEU A 253 -25.14 -9.52 -25.00
C LEU A 253 -25.58 -9.04 -23.61
N MET A 254 -25.31 -7.77 -23.29
CA MET A 254 -25.74 -7.17 -22.04
C MET A 254 -27.27 -7.11 -21.90
N ALA A 255 -27.96 -6.77 -23.00
CA ALA A 255 -29.42 -6.78 -23.06
C ALA A 255 -30.00 -8.18 -22.87
N SER A 256 -29.43 -9.21 -23.50
CA SER A 256 -29.84 -10.61 -23.34
C SER A 256 -29.75 -11.05 -21.88
N MET A 257 -28.64 -10.75 -21.21
CA MET A 257 -28.49 -11.07 -19.79
C MET A 257 -29.50 -10.31 -18.90
N ASN A 258 -29.85 -9.06 -19.25
CA ASN A 258 -30.88 -8.28 -18.54
C ASN A 258 -32.28 -8.87 -18.74
N PHE A 259 -32.62 -9.18 -19.98
CA PHE A 259 -33.87 -9.82 -20.35
C PHE A 259 -34.04 -11.14 -19.61
N ASN A 260 -32.98 -11.94 -19.57
CA ASN A 260 -33.02 -13.23 -18.91
C ASN A 260 -33.27 -13.09 -17.39
N ARG A 261 -32.61 -12.15 -16.69
CA ARG A 261 -32.90 -11.86 -15.26
C ARG A 261 -34.34 -11.40 -15.02
N ARG A 262 -34.95 -10.67 -15.96
CA ARG A 262 -36.34 -10.18 -15.84
C ARG A 262 -37.37 -11.28 -16.05
N ILE A 263 -37.11 -12.21 -16.96
CA ILE A 263 -38.07 -13.25 -17.36
C ILE A 263 -37.95 -14.52 -16.54
N SER A 264 -36.75 -14.88 -16.07
CA SER A 264 -36.58 -16.09 -15.28
C SER A 264 -36.46 -15.81 -13.78
N ARG A 265 -37.57 -16.00 -13.06
CA ARG A 265 -37.55 -16.50 -11.66
C ARG A 265 -37.03 -17.95 -11.57
N LEU A 266 -36.61 -18.52 -12.70
CA LEU A 266 -36.11 -19.88 -12.84
C LEU A 266 -34.71 -19.99 -12.26
N ASP A 267 -34.45 -21.15 -11.67
CA ASP A 267 -33.16 -21.49 -11.10
C ASP A 267 -32.07 -21.62 -12.18
N LEU A 268 -30.80 -21.40 -11.80
CA LEU A 268 -29.66 -21.42 -12.72
C LEU A 268 -29.58 -22.70 -13.59
N PRO A 269 -29.77 -23.93 -13.05
CA PRO A 269 -29.74 -25.17 -13.83
C PRO A 269 -30.78 -25.19 -14.94
N LEU A 270 -32.03 -24.86 -14.60
CA LEU A 270 -33.14 -24.88 -15.55
C LEU A 270 -32.94 -23.84 -16.66
N ARG A 271 -32.42 -22.66 -16.31
CA ARG A 271 -32.16 -21.59 -17.27
C ARG A 271 -31.11 -21.99 -18.31
N ILE A 272 -30.02 -22.61 -17.89
CA ILE A 272 -28.97 -23.11 -18.79
C ILE A 272 -29.49 -24.29 -19.61
N GLY A 273 -30.24 -25.21 -18.99
CA GLY A 273 -30.89 -26.33 -19.68
C GLY A 273 -31.83 -25.89 -20.80
N LEU A 274 -32.74 -24.94 -20.53
CA LEU A 274 -33.67 -24.42 -21.53
C LEU A 274 -32.95 -23.70 -22.68
N ALA A 275 -31.87 -22.96 -22.37
CA ALA A 275 -31.02 -22.36 -23.39
C ALA A 275 -30.35 -23.42 -24.27
N GLY A 276 -29.85 -24.51 -23.67
CA GLY A 276 -29.29 -25.65 -24.39
C GLY A 276 -30.32 -26.35 -25.28
N CYS A 277 -31.54 -26.56 -24.77
CA CYS A 277 -32.66 -27.10 -25.52
C CYS A 277 -32.99 -26.23 -26.75
N PHE A 278 -33.08 -24.92 -26.56
CA PHE A 278 -33.32 -23.96 -27.63
C PHE A 278 -32.20 -23.95 -28.68
N CYS A 279 -30.94 -23.94 -28.25
CA CYS A 279 -29.80 -24.05 -29.16
C CYS A 279 -29.86 -25.35 -29.98
N GLY A 280 -30.12 -26.49 -29.34
CA GLY A 280 -30.26 -27.78 -30.01
C GLY A 280 -31.41 -27.80 -31.01
N LEU A 281 -32.53 -27.16 -30.70
CA LEU A 281 -33.70 -27.09 -31.59
C LEU A 281 -33.40 -26.26 -32.83
N VAL A 282 -32.86 -25.05 -32.66
CA VAL A 282 -32.50 -24.19 -33.80
C VAL A 282 -31.48 -24.87 -34.69
N ILE A 283 -30.43 -25.47 -34.11
CA ILE A 283 -29.38 -26.19 -34.87
C ILE A 283 -29.95 -27.40 -35.60
N SER A 284 -30.92 -28.12 -35.01
CA SER A 284 -31.54 -29.28 -35.66
C SER A 284 -32.36 -28.95 -36.91
N LEU A 285 -32.86 -27.71 -37.01
CA LEU A 285 -33.64 -27.22 -38.15
C LEU A 285 -32.75 -26.69 -39.28
N LEU A 286 -31.45 -26.51 -39.02
CA LEU A 286 -30.48 -26.01 -39.98
C LEU A 286 -29.77 -27.17 -40.72
N PRO A 287 -29.14 -26.88 -41.88
CA PRO A 287 -28.33 -27.86 -42.59
C PRO A 287 -27.27 -28.53 -41.67
N THR A 288 -26.91 -29.77 -41.99
CA THR A 288 -25.98 -30.58 -41.16
C THR A 288 -24.63 -29.91 -40.91
N ILE A 289 -24.18 -29.01 -41.79
CA ILE A 289 -23.01 -28.14 -41.61
C ILE A 289 -23.05 -27.32 -40.31
N PHE A 290 -24.24 -26.92 -39.84
CA PHE A 290 -24.41 -26.14 -38.60
C PHE A 290 -24.41 -26.99 -37.34
N GLN A 291 -24.54 -28.32 -37.47
CA GLN A 291 -24.57 -29.22 -36.33
C GLN A 291 -23.18 -29.41 -35.72
N ASP A 292 -22.13 -29.23 -36.51
CA ASP A 292 -20.75 -29.22 -36.06
C ASP A 292 -20.16 -27.79 -36.04
N ASN A 293 -20.00 -27.24 -34.83
CA ASN A 293 -19.40 -25.91 -34.63
C ASN A 293 -17.92 -25.87 -35.06
N ALA A 294 -17.22 -27.01 -35.08
CA ALA A 294 -15.84 -27.11 -35.54
C ALA A 294 -15.78 -27.04 -37.06
N GLY A 295 -16.57 -27.89 -37.74
CA GLY A 295 -16.72 -27.88 -39.20
C GLY A 295 -17.19 -26.54 -39.74
N LEU A 296 -18.16 -25.86 -39.09
CA LEU A 296 -18.62 -24.54 -39.51
C LEU A 296 -17.51 -23.48 -39.53
N ARG A 297 -16.58 -23.53 -38.56
CA ARG A 297 -15.42 -22.63 -38.53
C ARG A 297 -14.47 -22.89 -39.69
N GLY A 298 -14.17 -24.15 -39.96
CA GLY A 298 -13.31 -24.54 -41.09
C GLY A 298 -13.88 -24.04 -42.41
N LEU A 299 -15.15 -24.35 -42.69
CA LEU A 299 -15.81 -23.97 -43.95
C LEU A 299 -15.92 -22.46 -44.19
N LEU A 300 -16.11 -21.67 -43.12
CA LEU A 300 -16.09 -20.21 -43.21
C LEU A 300 -14.66 -19.66 -43.44
N GLY A 301 -13.64 -20.30 -42.86
CA GLY A 301 -12.23 -19.95 -43.10
C GLY A 301 -11.77 -20.32 -44.51
N ASP A 302 -12.25 -21.43 -45.04
CA ASP A 302 -11.95 -21.91 -46.40
C ASP A 302 -12.64 -21.08 -47.49
N GLY A 303 -13.55 -20.17 -47.14
CA GLY A 303 -14.21 -19.27 -48.09
C GLY A 303 -15.13 -19.97 -49.10
N THR A 304 -15.54 -21.22 -48.85
CA THR A 304 -16.29 -22.06 -49.81
C THR A 304 -17.81 -21.85 -49.77
N LEU A 305 -18.32 -21.18 -48.74
CA LEU A 305 -19.76 -21.00 -48.53
C LEU A 305 -20.34 -19.86 -49.38
N GLY A 306 -21.55 -20.04 -49.91
CA GLY A 306 -22.28 -18.95 -50.56
C GLY A 306 -22.69 -17.83 -49.59
N TRP A 307 -23.02 -16.64 -50.12
CA TRP A 307 -23.41 -15.49 -49.30
C TRP A 307 -24.64 -15.75 -48.42
N GLN A 308 -25.62 -16.53 -48.92
CA GLN A 308 -26.85 -16.87 -48.19
C GLN A 308 -26.56 -17.71 -46.94
N MET A 309 -25.79 -18.79 -47.09
CA MET A 309 -25.43 -19.68 -45.98
C MET A 309 -24.57 -18.94 -44.95
N THR A 310 -23.70 -18.05 -45.41
CA THR A 310 -22.83 -17.23 -44.56
C THR A 310 -23.63 -16.21 -43.75
N ALA A 311 -24.61 -15.54 -44.37
CA ALA A 311 -25.51 -14.63 -43.67
C ALA A 311 -26.37 -15.36 -42.63
N ILE A 312 -26.90 -16.54 -42.97
CA ILE A 312 -27.62 -17.41 -42.01
C ILE A 312 -26.69 -17.80 -40.86
N ALA A 313 -25.44 -18.19 -41.15
CA ALA A 313 -24.45 -18.52 -40.14
C ALA A 313 -24.18 -17.37 -39.19
N PHE A 314 -23.99 -16.16 -39.71
CA PHE A 314 -23.79 -14.97 -38.89
C PHE A 314 -24.99 -14.73 -37.96
N ILE A 315 -26.22 -14.71 -38.50
CA ILE A 315 -27.44 -14.40 -37.74
C ILE A 315 -27.71 -15.45 -36.67
N VAL A 316 -27.65 -16.74 -37.04
CA VAL A 316 -27.89 -17.86 -36.13
C VAL A 316 -26.83 -17.87 -35.04
N GLN A 317 -25.55 -17.77 -35.40
CA GLN A 317 -24.45 -17.78 -34.44
C GLN A 317 -24.56 -16.61 -33.47
N PHE A 318 -24.91 -15.41 -33.97
CA PHE A 318 -25.14 -14.23 -33.16
C PHE A 318 -26.26 -14.49 -32.14
N ALA A 319 -27.43 -14.93 -32.60
CA ALA A 319 -28.60 -15.18 -31.74
C ALA A 319 -28.35 -16.29 -30.71
N LEU A 320 -27.78 -17.43 -31.13
CA LEU A 320 -27.52 -18.56 -30.24
C LEU A 320 -26.46 -18.23 -29.19
N THR A 321 -25.45 -17.42 -29.53
CA THR A 321 -24.46 -16.95 -28.54
C THR A 321 -25.11 -16.07 -27.48
N LEU A 322 -26.03 -15.17 -27.88
CA LEU A 322 -26.77 -14.33 -26.94
C LEU A 322 -27.63 -15.15 -25.97
N VAL A 323 -28.31 -16.19 -26.46
CA VAL A 323 -29.14 -17.08 -25.64
C VAL A 323 -28.26 -17.92 -24.70
N ALA A 324 -27.22 -18.55 -25.23
CA ALA A 324 -26.32 -19.39 -24.46
C ALA A 324 -25.59 -18.61 -23.37
N TYR A 325 -24.93 -17.50 -23.71
CA TYR A 325 -24.21 -16.68 -22.73
C TYR A 325 -25.17 -15.96 -21.78
N GLY A 326 -26.30 -15.46 -22.29
CA GLY A 326 -27.36 -14.84 -21.51
C GLY A 326 -27.93 -15.74 -20.41
N SER A 327 -27.90 -17.07 -20.60
CA SER A 327 -28.29 -18.08 -19.62
C SER A 327 -27.35 -18.21 -18.42
N GLY A 328 -26.14 -17.65 -18.49
CA GLY A 328 -25.09 -17.85 -17.50
C GLY A 328 -24.34 -19.17 -17.65
N ALA A 329 -24.52 -19.86 -18.78
CA ALA A 329 -23.77 -21.07 -19.12
C ALA A 329 -22.25 -20.83 -19.04
N PRO A 330 -21.46 -21.80 -18.55
CA PRO A 330 -20.02 -21.73 -18.60
C PRO A 330 -19.54 -21.82 -20.05
N GLY A 331 -18.79 -20.81 -20.49
CA GLY A 331 -18.28 -20.71 -21.85
C GLY A 331 -17.80 -19.29 -22.18
N GLY A 332 -16.79 -19.21 -23.04
CA GLY A 332 -16.14 -17.98 -23.47
C GLY A 332 -16.73 -17.40 -24.76
N LEU A 333 -16.44 -16.13 -25.01
CA LEU A 333 -16.95 -15.38 -26.16
C LEU A 333 -16.00 -15.35 -27.37
N PHE A 334 -14.74 -15.72 -27.16
CA PHE A 334 -13.68 -15.72 -28.19
C PHE A 334 -14.08 -16.48 -29.45
N ALA A 335 -14.51 -17.73 -29.30
CA ALA A 335 -14.76 -18.59 -30.46
C ALA A 335 -16.01 -18.15 -31.26
N PRO A 336 -17.12 -17.75 -30.62
CA PRO A 336 -18.22 -17.07 -31.31
C PRO A 336 -17.83 -15.78 -32.01
N SER A 337 -17.02 -14.90 -31.39
CA SER A 337 -16.59 -13.66 -32.04
C SER A 337 -15.70 -13.92 -33.25
N LEU A 338 -14.85 -14.95 -33.21
CA LEU A 338 -14.06 -15.36 -34.37
C LEU A 338 -14.95 -15.90 -35.50
N ILE A 339 -15.96 -16.74 -35.20
CA ILE A 339 -16.92 -17.21 -36.22
C ILE A 339 -17.68 -16.04 -36.87
N LEU A 340 -18.18 -15.11 -36.05
CA LEU A 340 -18.92 -13.94 -36.54
C LEU A 340 -18.02 -13.05 -37.41
N GLY A 341 -16.76 -12.88 -37.00
CA GLY A 341 -15.75 -12.19 -37.78
C GLY A 341 -15.44 -12.88 -39.10
N ALA A 342 -15.27 -14.21 -39.11
CA ALA A 342 -15.06 -14.99 -40.32
C ALA A 342 -16.23 -14.83 -41.30
N ALA A 343 -17.47 -14.96 -40.80
CA ALA A 343 -18.65 -14.80 -41.63
C ALA A 343 -18.80 -13.37 -42.18
N LEU A 344 -18.54 -12.34 -41.37
CA LEU A 344 -18.57 -10.95 -41.83
C LEU A 344 -17.49 -10.67 -42.87
N GLY A 345 -16.26 -11.11 -42.59
CA GLY A 345 -15.13 -11.03 -43.51
C GLY A 345 -15.43 -11.71 -44.84
N HIS A 346 -15.95 -12.93 -44.78
CA HIS A 346 -16.34 -13.68 -45.97
C HIS A 346 -17.42 -12.97 -46.80
N LEU A 347 -18.43 -12.37 -46.15
CA LEU A 347 -19.45 -11.56 -46.86
C LEU A 347 -18.85 -10.34 -47.56
N VAL A 348 -17.90 -9.65 -46.92
CA VAL A 348 -17.18 -8.53 -47.54
C VAL A 348 -16.28 -9.01 -48.68
N GLY A 349 -15.62 -10.16 -48.51
CA GLY A 349 -14.81 -10.80 -49.54
C GLY A 349 -15.62 -11.21 -50.76
N LEU A 350 -16.81 -11.78 -50.59
CA LEU A 350 -17.74 -12.08 -51.68
C LEU A 350 -18.20 -10.82 -52.41
N SER A 351 -18.40 -9.72 -51.67
CA SER A 351 -18.74 -8.42 -52.26
C SER A 351 -17.59 -7.85 -53.08
N HIS A 352 -16.35 -7.98 -52.60
CA HIS A 352 -15.15 -7.61 -53.35
C HIS A 352 -14.99 -8.45 -54.62
N ALA A 353 -15.12 -9.77 -54.50
CA ALA A 353 -15.02 -10.71 -55.62
C ALA A 353 -16.06 -10.41 -56.71
N GLY A 354 -17.30 -10.06 -56.34
CA GLY A 354 -18.34 -9.67 -57.28
C GLY A 354 -18.06 -8.36 -58.04
N LEU A 355 -17.24 -7.46 -57.48
CA LEU A 355 -16.90 -6.16 -58.08
C LEU A 355 -15.62 -6.21 -58.92
N PHE A 356 -14.61 -6.97 -58.50
CA PHE A 356 -13.26 -6.98 -59.09
C PHE A 356 -12.87 -8.30 -59.74
N GLY A 357 -13.70 -9.35 -59.65
CA GLY A 357 -13.48 -10.64 -60.30
C GLY A 357 -12.35 -11.48 -59.69
N THR A 358 -11.86 -11.15 -58.50
CA THR A 358 -10.80 -11.89 -57.79
C THR A 358 -11.34 -12.59 -56.54
N GLU A 359 -11.21 -13.91 -56.48
CA GLU A 359 -11.70 -14.73 -55.36
C GLU A 359 -10.69 -14.80 -54.21
N VAL A 360 -10.51 -13.69 -53.48
CA VAL A 360 -9.64 -13.63 -52.28
C VAL A 360 -10.47 -13.68 -50.99
N THR A 361 -11.51 -14.52 -50.95
CA THR A 361 -12.51 -14.56 -49.86
C THR A 361 -11.94 -15.05 -48.53
N THR A 362 -10.98 -15.96 -48.57
CA THR A 362 -10.29 -16.55 -47.41
C THR A 362 -9.52 -15.50 -46.61
N THR A 363 -8.76 -14.62 -47.29
CA THR A 363 -8.03 -13.51 -46.64
C THR A 363 -9.00 -12.60 -45.89
N TYR A 364 -10.12 -12.21 -46.51
CA TYR A 364 -11.11 -11.37 -45.83
C TYR A 364 -11.76 -12.08 -44.63
N ALA A 365 -12.06 -13.38 -44.72
CA ALA A 365 -12.60 -14.14 -43.60
C ALA A 365 -11.61 -14.14 -42.41
N LEU A 366 -10.34 -14.45 -42.64
CA LEU A 366 -9.30 -14.46 -41.60
C LEU A 366 -9.07 -13.07 -41.00
N VAL A 367 -9.08 -12.02 -41.83
CA VAL A 367 -8.97 -10.63 -41.36
C VAL A 367 -10.19 -10.23 -40.53
N GLY A 368 -11.38 -10.65 -40.97
CA GLY A 368 -12.64 -10.42 -40.26
C GLY A 368 -12.66 -11.08 -38.88
N MET A 369 -12.09 -12.28 -38.74
CA MET A 369 -11.93 -12.96 -37.44
C MET A 369 -11.19 -12.06 -36.43
N GLY A 370 -10.00 -11.57 -36.82
CA GLY A 370 -9.19 -10.71 -35.96
C GLY A 370 -9.86 -9.37 -35.66
N ALA A 371 -10.43 -8.73 -36.69
CA ALA A 371 -11.06 -7.43 -36.56
C ALA A 371 -12.32 -7.44 -35.66
N PHE A 372 -13.21 -8.41 -35.85
CA PHE A 372 -14.42 -8.53 -35.03
C PHE A 372 -14.08 -8.94 -33.58
N PHE A 373 -13.15 -9.86 -33.40
CA PHE A 373 -12.66 -10.23 -32.07
C PHE A 373 -12.03 -9.04 -31.34
N GLY A 374 -11.17 -8.27 -32.03
CA GLY A 374 -10.54 -7.06 -31.51
C GLY A 374 -11.56 -6.00 -31.11
N ALA A 375 -12.62 -5.80 -31.90
CA ALA A 375 -13.71 -4.89 -31.57
C ALA A 375 -14.54 -5.33 -30.36
N VAL A 376 -14.87 -6.62 -30.25
CA VAL A 376 -15.65 -7.17 -29.13
C VAL A 376 -14.86 -7.13 -27.82
N SER A 377 -13.60 -7.56 -27.87
CA SER A 377 -12.77 -7.73 -26.68
C SER A 377 -11.92 -6.50 -26.34
N ARG A 378 -11.74 -5.54 -27.24
CA ARG A 378 -10.79 -4.39 -27.10
C ARG A 378 -9.33 -4.79 -27.05
N VAL A 379 -8.99 -5.87 -27.74
CA VAL A 379 -7.65 -6.46 -27.70
C VAL A 379 -7.13 -6.65 -29.14
N PRO A 380 -6.98 -5.57 -29.94
CA PRO A 380 -6.63 -5.67 -31.36
C PRO A 380 -5.27 -6.33 -31.61
N VAL A 381 -4.24 -6.09 -30.78
CA VAL A 381 -2.90 -6.66 -31.01
C VAL A 381 -2.91 -8.17 -30.78
N THR A 382 -3.54 -8.62 -29.69
CA THR A 382 -3.75 -10.04 -29.43
C THR A 382 -4.58 -10.69 -30.52
N GLY A 383 -5.62 -10.02 -31.04
CA GLY A 383 -6.41 -10.52 -32.17
C GLY A 383 -5.58 -10.78 -33.42
N ILE A 384 -4.72 -9.83 -33.80
CA ILE A 384 -3.79 -9.96 -34.93
C ILE A 384 -2.87 -11.17 -34.72
N VAL A 385 -2.28 -11.29 -33.53
CA VAL A 385 -1.31 -12.35 -33.23
C VAL A 385 -1.98 -13.72 -33.10
N ILE A 386 -3.21 -13.83 -32.59
CA ILE A 386 -3.96 -15.09 -32.59
C ILE A 386 -4.11 -15.61 -34.01
N ILE A 387 -4.59 -14.78 -34.94
CA ILE A 387 -4.81 -15.21 -36.33
C ILE A 387 -3.47 -15.56 -36.98
N PHE A 388 -2.46 -14.69 -36.82
CA PHE A 388 -1.13 -14.94 -37.35
C PHE A 388 -0.49 -16.25 -36.81
N GLU A 389 -0.58 -16.54 -35.51
CA GLU A 389 0.01 -17.75 -34.94
C GLU A 389 -0.72 -19.03 -35.37
N ILE A 390 -2.03 -18.96 -35.61
CA ILE A 390 -2.83 -20.11 -36.04
C ILE A 390 -2.64 -20.38 -37.54
N THR A 391 -2.49 -19.34 -38.37
CA THR A 391 -2.34 -19.49 -39.83
C THR A 391 -0.87 -19.56 -40.26
N THR A 392 0.05 -19.02 -39.46
CA THR A 392 1.49 -18.87 -39.77
C THR A 392 1.79 -18.09 -41.05
N ASP A 393 0.86 -17.22 -41.49
CA ASP A 393 0.97 -16.46 -42.73
C ASP A 393 1.18 -14.96 -42.47
N PHE A 394 2.34 -14.46 -42.91
CA PHE A 394 2.72 -13.05 -42.78
C PHE A 394 1.92 -12.10 -43.68
N ASN A 395 1.33 -12.58 -44.79
CA ASN A 395 0.55 -11.73 -45.70
C ASN A 395 -0.71 -11.17 -45.03
N LEU A 396 -1.22 -11.87 -44.00
CA LEU A 396 -2.39 -11.44 -43.23
C LEU A 396 -2.11 -10.31 -42.25
N VAL A 397 -0.85 -10.11 -41.84
CA VAL A 397 -0.50 -9.20 -40.75
C VAL A 397 -0.87 -7.75 -41.10
N LEU A 398 -0.56 -7.28 -42.31
CA LEU A 398 -0.87 -5.89 -42.72
C LEU A 398 -2.39 -5.63 -42.82
N PRO A 399 -3.19 -6.47 -43.51
CA PRO A 399 -4.66 -6.39 -43.47
C PRO A 399 -5.25 -6.45 -42.06
N LEU A 400 -4.76 -7.38 -41.22
CA LEU A 400 -5.22 -7.54 -39.85
C LEU A 400 -4.94 -6.28 -39.03
N MET A 401 -3.77 -5.66 -39.18
CA MET A 401 -3.42 -4.41 -38.48
C MET A 401 -4.39 -3.29 -38.82
N ILE A 402 -4.63 -3.02 -40.11
CA ILE A 402 -5.51 -1.92 -40.49
C ILE A 402 -6.98 -2.20 -40.12
N SER A 403 -7.50 -3.39 -40.41
CA SER A 403 -8.89 -3.73 -40.09
C SER A 403 -9.15 -3.80 -38.58
N SER A 404 -8.24 -4.37 -37.79
CA SER A 404 -8.44 -4.53 -36.35
C SER A 404 -8.34 -3.21 -35.60
N VAL A 405 -7.42 -2.32 -35.98
CA VAL A 405 -7.32 -0.98 -35.40
C VAL A 405 -8.55 -0.15 -35.76
N VAL A 406 -8.97 -0.15 -37.03
CA VAL A 406 -10.19 0.56 -37.46
C VAL A 406 -11.42 0.00 -36.75
N ALA A 407 -11.54 -1.32 -36.61
CA ALA A 407 -12.65 -1.94 -35.89
C ALA A 407 -12.67 -1.53 -34.41
N ASN A 408 -11.52 -1.48 -33.75
CA ASN A 408 -11.44 -1.01 -32.38
C ASN A 408 -11.87 0.47 -32.27
N LEU A 409 -11.34 1.36 -33.10
CA LEU A 409 -11.71 2.78 -33.10
C LEU A 409 -13.22 2.99 -33.37
N ALA A 410 -13.76 2.29 -34.36
CA ALA A 410 -15.18 2.37 -34.71
C ALA A 410 -16.08 1.84 -33.58
N ALA A 411 -15.70 0.74 -32.94
CA ALA A 411 -16.43 0.24 -31.78
C ALA A 411 -16.35 1.23 -30.60
N GLU A 412 -15.19 1.89 -30.39
CA GLU A 412 -14.95 2.78 -29.23
C GLU A 412 -15.82 4.02 -29.30
N ALA A 413 -16.05 4.53 -30.51
CA ALA A 413 -17.00 5.62 -30.77
C ALA A 413 -18.45 5.28 -30.36
N ILE A 414 -18.81 3.99 -30.27
CA ILE A 414 -20.18 3.55 -29.96
C ILE A 414 -20.33 3.14 -28.49
N SER A 415 -19.39 2.36 -27.95
CA SER A 415 -19.46 1.86 -26.57
C SER A 415 -18.08 1.81 -25.96
N GLN A 416 -17.90 2.45 -24.80
CA GLN A 416 -16.65 2.42 -24.06
C GLN A 416 -16.42 1.07 -23.38
N GLY A 417 -15.15 0.68 -23.25
CA GLY A 417 -14.73 -0.54 -22.55
C GLY A 417 -14.82 -1.83 -23.38
N SER A 418 -14.20 -2.89 -22.85
CA SER A 418 -14.29 -4.25 -23.40
C SER A 418 -15.58 -4.95 -22.99
N VAL A 419 -15.93 -6.02 -23.71
CA VAL A 419 -17.01 -6.91 -23.27
C VAL A 419 -16.78 -7.42 -21.84
N TYR A 420 -15.52 -7.65 -21.45
CA TYR A 420 -15.17 -8.14 -20.11
C TYR A 420 -15.30 -7.06 -19.03
N ASP A 421 -15.03 -5.80 -19.36
CA ASP A 421 -15.25 -4.68 -18.45
C ASP A 421 -16.75 -4.45 -18.23
N LEU A 422 -17.55 -4.47 -19.30
CA LEU A 422 -19.01 -4.38 -19.21
C LEU A 422 -19.60 -5.51 -18.34
N LEU A 423 -19.05 -6.71 -18.45
CA LEU A 423 -19.46 -7.86 -17.64
C LEU A 423 -19.10 -7.68 -16.15
N LEU A 424 -17.98 -7.02 -15.84
CA LEU A 424 -17.56 -6.70 -14.47
C LEU A 424 -18.39 -5.58 -13.86
N GLU A 425 -18.61 -4.49 -14.60
CA GLU A 425 -19.47 -3.38 -14.16
C GLU A 425 -20.86 -3.87 -13.77
N ARG A 426 -21.39 -4.82 -14.54
CA ARG A 426 -22.67 -5.48 -14.25
C ARG A 426 -22.65 -6.32 -12.96
N GLN A 427 -21.51 -6.87 -12.59
CA GLN A 427 -21.32 -7.55 -11.30
C GLN A 427 -21.16 -6.55 -10.13
N GLY A 428 -21.20 -5.24 -10.41
CA GLY A 428 -20.91 -4.19 -9.44
C GLY A 428 -19.42 -3.98 -9.19
N ILE A 429 -18.56 -4.60 -10.02
CA ILE A 429 -17.11 -4.48 -9.95
C ILE A 429 -16.69 -3.45 -10.98
N GLN A 430 -16.46 -2.22 -10.53
CA GLN A 430 -15.87 -1.19 -11.38
C GLN A 430 -14.35 -1.32 -11.27
N LEU A 431 -13.73 -1.91 -12.29
CA LEU A 431 -12.30 -1.78 -12.47
C LEU A 431 -12.04 -0.30 -12.76
N GLN A 432 -11.40 0.40 -11.83
CA GLN A 432 -10.89 1.74 -12.09
C GLN A 432 -9.75 1.61 -13.13
N ALA A 433 -10.12 1.56 -14.41
CA ALA A 433 -9.18 1.67 -15.53
C ALA A 433 -8.36 2.98 -15.45
N ASP A 434 -8.84 3.93 -14.64
CA ASP A 434 -8.22 5.20 -14.32
C ASP A 434 -7.19 5.15 -13.18
N LEU A 435 -6.75 4.01 -12.65
CA LEU A 435 -5.58 4.04 -11.75
C LEU A 435 -4.28 4.38 -12.51
N SER A 436 -4.22 4.20 -13.84
CA SER A 436 -3.06 4.64 -14.64
C SER A 436 -3.17 6.08 -15.15
N ALA A 437 -4.39 6.58 -15.41
CA ALA A 437 -4.64 7.93 -15.91
C ALA A 437 -4.99 8.92 -14.77
N GLY A 438 -5.79 8.47 -13.81
CA GLY A 438 -6.11 9.12 -12.55
C GLY A 438 -4.94 9.11 -11.57
N SER A 439 -4.19 8.01 -11.34
CA SER A 439 -2.97 8.15 -10.53
C SER A 439 -1.91 9.00 -11.24
N ARG A 440 -1.84 9.05 -12.58
CA ARG A 440 -0.99 10.05 -13.27
C ARG A 440 -1.50 11.47 -13.03
N SER A 441 -2.79 11.75 -13.24
CA SER A 441 -3.39 13.07 -12.97
C SER A 441 -3.38 13.48 -11.49
N MET A 442 -3.42 12.53 -10.56
CA MET A 442 -3.43 12.77 -9.10
C MET A 442 -1.99 12.93 -8.57
N LEU A 443 -1.03 12.12 -9.03
CA LEU A 443 0.41 12.31 -8.77
C LEU A 443 0.96 13.56 -9.46
N ASP A 444 0.35 14.00 -10.57
CA ASP A 444 0.65 15.28 -11.24
C ASP A 444 0.18 16.49 -10.42
N SER A 445 -0.80 16.32 -9.51
CA SER A 445 -1.29 17.40 -8.66
C SER A 445 -0.50 17.58 -7.35
N LEU A 446 0.23 16.55 -6.91
CA LEU A 446 1.06 16.61 -5.71
C LEU A 446 2.45 17.17 -6.02
N THR A 447 2.87 18.12 -5.19
CA THR A 447 4.22 18.70 -5.26
C THR A 447 5.13 18.15 -4.15
N ALA A 448 6.44 18.31 -4.32
CA ALA A 448 7.44 18.01 -3.31
C ALA A 448 7.11 18.69 -1.96
N ALA A 449 6.53 19.89 -1.98
CA ALA A 449 6.14 20.63 -0.78
C ALA A 449 5.00 19.97 0.01
N ASP A 450 4.16 19.19 -0.66
CA ASP A 450 2.98 18.52 -0.06
C ASP A 450 3.37 17.24 0.67
N ILE A 451 4.44 16.57 0.19
CA ILE A 451 4.88 15.26 0.68
C ILE A 451 6.14 15.31 1.56
N MET A 452 6.96 16.37 1.47
CA MET A 452 8.25 16.43 2.16
C MET A 452 8.15 16.47 3.67
N GLU A 453 9.07 15.78 4.34
CA GLU A 453 9.29 15.97 5.77
C GLU A 453 10.06 17.28 5.98
N ARG A 454 9.39 18.26 6.60
CA ARG A 454 9.95 19.60 6.82
C ARG A 454 10.93 19.65 7.99
N ARG A 455 10.80 18.73 8.96
CA ARG A 455 11.69 18.65 10.12
C ARG A 455 12.85 17.71 9.82
N VAL A 456 13.79 18.20 9.04
CA VAL A 456 14.96 17.41 8.63
C VAL A 456 16.03 17.46 9.71
N GLU A 457 16.45 16.30 10.21
CA GLU A 457 17.66 16.20 11.04
C GLU A 457 18.90 16.33 10.13
N THR A 458 19.81 17.24 10.46
CA THR A 458 21.00 17.54 9.66
C THR A 458 22.27 17.41 10.48
N LEU A 459 23.40 17.21 9.79
CA LEU A 459 24.73 17.15 10.41
C LEU A 459 25.59 18.33 9.92
N PRO A 460 26.44 18.93 10.77
CA PRO A 460 27.36 19.96 10.34
C PRO A 460 28.53 19.36 9.55
N HIS A 461 28.99 20.06 8.51
CA HIS A 461 30.06 19.61 7.61
C HIS A 461 31.39 19.28 8.32
N ASN A 462 31.71 20.00 9.40
CA ASN A 462 32.94 19.83 10.18
C ASN A 462 32.81 18.78 11.30
N LEU A 463 31.74 17.98 11.33
CA LEU A 463 31.56 16.97 12.37
C LEU A 463 32.62 15.87 12.22
N PRO A 464 33.31 15.47 13.31
CA PRO A 464 34.22 14.33 13.30
C PRO A 464 33.50 13.02 12.97
N LEU A 465 34.17 12.12 12.24
CA LEU A 465 33.61 10.85 11.78
C LEU A 465 33.17 9.93 12.95
N ASP A 466 33.90 9.94 14.07
CA ASP A 466 33.58 9.14 15.25
C ASP A 466 32.25 9.58 15.90
N GLN A 467 31.98 10.88 15.93
CA GLN A 467 30.74 11.46 16.40
C GLN A 467 29.60 11.18 15.43
N ALA A 468 29.85 11.25 14.13
CA ALA A 468 28.90 10.86 13.10
C ALA A 468 28.42 9.41 13.29
N LEU A 469 29.34 8.47 13.50
CA LEU A 469 29.03 7.06 13.75
C LEU A 469 28.14 6.86 14.99
N LYS A 470 28.40 7.61 16.07
CA LYS A 470 27.56 7.57 17.29
C LYS A 470 26.15 8.10 17.02
N LEU A 471 26.00 9.12 16.18
CA LEU A 471 24.69 9.64 15.78
C LEU A 471 23.92 8.65 14.88
N PHE A 472 24.60 7.96 13.96
CA PHE A 472 24.00 6.88 13.18
C PHE A 472 23.65 5.64 14.00
N ALA A 473 24.34 5.38 15.11
CA ALA A 473 24.03 4.29 16.02
C ALA A 473 22.80 4.58 16.91
N SER A 474 22.56 5.86 17.21
CA SER A 474 21.47 6.31 18.11
C SER A 474 20.23 6.82 17.36
N SER A 475 20.29 7.00 16.05
CA SER A 475 19.18 7.45 15.21
C SER A 475 18.56 6.32 14.37
N HIS A 476 17.30 6.51 13.95
CA HIS A 476 16.63 5.63 12.99
C HIS A 476 16.96 5.97 11.52
N HIS A 477 17.70 7.04 11.29
CA HIS A 477 17.98 7.57 9.96
C HIS A 477 19.14 6.83 9.32
N ARG A 478 18.94 6.35 8.08
CA ARG A 478 20.00 5.69 7.29
C ARG A 478 20.86 6.68 6.51
N GLY A 479 20.65 7.98 6.71
CA GLY A 479 21.52 9.05 6.25
C GLY A 479 20.95 10.42 6.55
N PHE A 480 21.85 11.40 6.53
CA PHE A 480 21.60 12.76 6.97
C PHE A 480 22.09 13.76 5.92
N PRO A 481 21.33 14.81 5.63
CA PRO A 481 21.85 15.97 4.91
C PRO A 481 22.93 16.68 5.72
N VAL A 482 24.01 17.01 5.04
CA VAL A 482 25.16 17.72 5.61
C VAL A 482 25.06 19.20 5.24
N VAL A 483 25.04 20.07 6.24
CA VAL A 483 24.81 21.51 6.06
C VAL A 483 25.97 22.35 6.58
N SER A 484 26.13 23.54 6.00
CA SER A 484 26.99 24.61 6.48
C SER A 484 26.22 25.93 6.49
N GLU A 485 26.87 27.02 6.90
CA GLU A 485 26.31 28.37 6.80
C GLU A 485 25.90 28.76 5.36
N LYS A 486 26.52 28.14 4.35
CA LYS A 486 26.24 28.38 2.92
C LYS A 486 25.08 27.53 2.38
N GLY A 487 24.45 26.71 3.22
CA GLY A 487 23.35 25.80 2.86
C GLY A 487 23.77 24.33 2.79
N LEU A 488 23.00 23.54 2.03
CA LEU A 488 23.24 22.10 1.84
C LEU A 488 24.56 21.87 1.11
N GLN A 489 25.47 21.09 1.72
CA GLN A 489 26.79 20.76 1.16
C GLN A 489 26.85 19.33 0.61
N GLY A 490 26.14 18.41 1.26
CA GLY A 490 26.27 16.98 0.98
C GLY A 490 25.16 16.15 1.57
N ILE A 491 25.22 14.84 1.34
CA ILE A 491 24.48 13.85 2.11
C ILE A 491 25.44 12.76 2.57
N VAL A 492 25.32 12.33 3.82
CA VAL A 492 26.12 11.23 4.35
C VAL A 492 25.20 10.07 4.69
N THR A 493 25.59 8.86 4.29
CA THR A 493 24.86 7.62 4.56
C THR A 493 25.71 6.67 5.38
N ARG A 494 25.06 5.64 5.94
CA ARG A 494 25.79 4.60 6.69
C ARG A 494 26.76 3.81 5.80
N THR A 495 26.44 3.70 4.51
CA THR A 495 27.32 3.07 3.51
C THR A 495 28.58 3.91 3.31
N ASP A 496 28.43 5.24 3.21
CA ASP A 496 29.56 6.16 3.02
C ASP A 496 30.52 6.10 4.23
N LEU A 497 29.96 6.10 5.44
CA LEU A 497 30.75 5.96 6.68
C LEU A 497 31.54 4.64 6.74
N ASN A 498 30.95 3.53 6.30
CA ASN A 498 31.64 2.24 6.25
C ASN A 498 32.77 2.23 5.21
N LEU A 499 32.58 2.88 4.06
CA LEU A 499 33.62 3.06 3.05
C LEU A 499 34.79 3.89 3.59
N GLY A 500 34.49 4.95 4.35
CA GLY A 500 35.51 5.76 5.01
C GLY A 500 36.36 4.97 6.03
N GLN A 501 35.74 4.04 6.77
CA GLN A 501 36.48 3.15 7.69
C GLN A 501 37.37 2.15 6.95
N GLN A 502 36.94 1.61 5.80
CA GLN A 502 37.74 0.68 5.00
C GLN A 502 38.97 1.33 4.37
N GLN A 503 38.96 2.66 4.20
CA GLN A 503 40.06 3.44 3.65
C GLN A 503 41.09 3.90 4.69
N ASN A 504 41.03 3.42 5.94
CA ASN A 504 41.95 3.80 7.05
C ASN A 504 42.05 5.33 7.26
N LEU A 505 40.94 6.06 7.09
CA LEU A 505 40.90 7.49 7.40
C LEU A 505 41.19 7.73 8.89
N SER A 506 41.98 8.77 9.18
CA SER A 506 42.37 9.17 10.54
C SER A 506 41.15 9.41 11.43
N ALA A 507 41.28 9.20 12.75
CA ALA A 507 40.24 9.48 13.73
C ALA A 507 39.79 10.96 13.77
N THR A 508 40.56 11.85 13.13
CA THR A 508 40.28 13.29 12.98
C THR A 508 39.57 13.66 11.67
N ALA A 509 39.32 12.70 10.78
CA ALA A 509 38.64 12.94 9.51
C ALA A 509 37.21 13.45 9.75
N THR A 510 36.79 14.41 8.93
CA THR A 510 35.48 15.05 9.04
C THR A 510 34.45 14.40 8.11
N ILE A 511 33.16 14.59 8.39
CA ILE A 511 32.07 14.14 7.50
C ILE A 511 32.26 14.68 6.07
N GLN A 512 32.80 15.89 5.91
CA GLN A 512 33.03 16.50 4.61
C GLN A 512 33.91 15.65 3.68
N GLU A 513 34.83 14.86 4.22
CA GLU A 513 35.74 13.99 3.45
C GLU A 513 35.05 12.70 2.96
N VAL A 514 33.92 12.33 3.55
CA VAL A 514 33.25 11.04 3.32
C VAL A 514 31.85 11.20 2.72
N MET A 515 31.20 12.36 2.91
CA MET A 515 29.87 12.62 2.38
C MET A 515 29.84 12.56 0.84
N THR A 516 28.67 12.25 0.28
CA THR A 516 28.42 12.49 -1.14
C THR A 516 28.24 14.00 -1.36
N PRO A 517 29.16 14.69 -2.07
CA PRO A 517 29.05 16.12 -2.31
C PRO A 517 28.03 16.39 -3.41
N HIS A 518 27.37 17.55 -3.36
CA HIS A 518 26.39 17.97 -4.38
C HIS A 518 25.27 16.93 -4.63
N PRO A 519 24.47 16.57 -3.61
CA PRO A 519 23.40 15.60 -3.77
C PRO A 519 22.38 16.10 -4.79
N ILE A 520 21.69 15.18 -5.45
CA ILE A 520 20.55 15.51 -6.31
C ILE A 520 19.46 16.09 -5.40
N VAL A 521 18.95 17.27 -5.76
CA VAL A 521 17.91 17.99 -5.02
C VAL A 521 16.75 18.34 -5.92
N VAL A 522 15.60 18.61 -5.30
CA VAL A 522 14.40 19.10 -6.00
C VAL A 522 13.90 20.39 -5.37
N HIS A 523 13.22 21.21 -6.18
CA HIS A 523 12.53 22.40 -5.70
C HIS A 523 11.21 22.00 -5.01
N PRO A 524 10.69 22.72 -4.01
CA PRO A 524 9.40 22.41 -3.38
C PRO A 524 8.22 22.35 -4.35
N LYS A 525 8.28 23.09 -5.45
CA LYS A 525 7.26 23.09 -6.52
C LYS A 525 7.42 21.96 -7.53
N ALA A 526 8.45 21.12 -7.40
CA ALA A 526 8.65 19.98 -8.28
C ALA A 526 7.47 19.02 -8.12
N THR A 527 7.03 18.40 -9.21
CA THR A 527 5.92 17.43 -9.15
C THR A 527 6.40 16.13 -8.53
N LEU A 528 5.49 15.35 -7.95
CA LEU A 528 5.82 14.03 -7.42
C LEU A 528 6.37 13.09 -8.51
N ASN A 529 5.96 13.25 -9.77
CA ASN A 529 6.55 12.55 -10.91
C ASN A 529 8.04 12.88 -11.11
N GLU A 530 8.43 14.16 -11.00
CA GLU A 530 9.84 14.55 -11.03
C GLU A 530 10.61 13.95 -9.85
N VAL A 531 10.02 13.94 -8.65
CA VAL A 531 10.63 13.32 -7.45
C VAL A 531 10.86 11.82 -7.65
N LEU A 532 9.85 11.08 -8.14
CA LEU A 532 9.92 9.65 -8.42
C LEU A 532 10.93 9.34 -9.53
N TYR A 533 10.98 10.17 -10.57
CA TYR A 533 11.96 10.06 -11.64
C TYR A 533 13.39 10.10 -11.07
N TRP A 534 13.71 11.09 -10.23
CA TRP A 534 15.05 11.21 -9.65
C TRP A 534 15.40 10.08 -8.68
N LEU A 535 14.46 9.64 -7.84
CA LEU A 535 14.64 8.51 -6.93
C LEU A 535 14.93 7.19 -7.67
N ASN A 536 14.24 6.94 -8.79
CA ASN A 536 14.39 5.72 -9.57
C ASN A 536 15.60 5.78 -10.52
N ARG A 537 15.74 6.86 -11.29
CA ARG A 537 16.82 7.03 -12.28
C ARG A 537 18.20 7.02 -11.64
N SER A 538 18.31 7.59 -10.44
CA SER A 538 19.57 7.71 -9.70
C SER A 538 19.75 6.61 -8.66
N ASN A 539 18.78 5.70 -8.53
CA ASN A 539 18.74 4.61 -7.55
C ASN A 539 19.02 5.07 -6.10
N ILE A 540 18.48 6.23 -5.73
CA ILE A 540 18.62 6.82 -4.40
C ILE A 540 17.35 6.63 -3.57
N SER A 541 17.51 6.56 -2.25
CA SER A 541 16.41 6.29 -1.32
C SER A 541 15.78 7.54 -0.71
N ARG A 542 16.43 8.69 -0.88
CA ARG A 542 16.04 9.98 -0.29
C ARG A 542 16.48 11.13 -1.18
N LEU A 543 15.68 12.18 -1.19
CA LEU A 543 15.86 13.35 -2.02
C LEU A 543 15.70 14.60 -1.16
N PRO A 544 16.78 15.38 -0.91
CA PRO A 544 16.66 16.66 -0.24
C PRO A 544 15.87 17.65 -1.10
N VAL A 545 15.01 18.43 -0.46
CA VAL A 545 14.23 19.50 -1.09
C VAL A 545 14.86 20.83 -0.71
N THR A 546 15.22 21.65 -1.70
CA THR A 546 15.91 22.92 -1.47
C THR A 546 15.26 24.10 -2.19
N GLU A 547 15.23 25.24 -1.53
CA GLU A 547 14.98 26.55 -2.16
C GLU A 547 16.33 27.25 -2.35
N GLY A 548 16.85 27.23 -3.58
CA GLY A 548 18.24 27.61 -3.84
C GLY A 548 19.20 26.66 -3.12
N ARG A 549 20.02 27.19 -2.19
CA ARG A 549 20.94 26.40 -1.35
C ARG A 549 20.37 26.01 0.02
N LYS A 550 19.19 26.52 0.39
CA LYS A 550 18.59 26.27 1.69
C LYS A 550 17.81 24.96 1.68
N LEU A 551 18.14 24.05 2.61
CA LEU A 551 17.38 22.83 2.82
C LEU A 551 16.04 23.15 3.48
N VAL A 552 14.93 22.77 2.84
CA VAL A 552 13.57 23.02 3.32
C VAL A 552 12.78 21.75 3.59
N GLY A 553 13.25 20.60 3.11
CA GLY A 553 12.66 19.30 3.42
C GLY A 553 13.50 18.14 2.93
N ILE A 554 13.06 16.93 3.22
CA ILE A 554 13.59 15.70 2.62
C ILE A 554 12.41 14.78 2.28
N ILE A 555 12.50 14.09 1.14
CA ILE A 555 11.50 13.11 0.71
C ILE A 555 12.15 11.74 0.66
N THR A 556 11.51 10.75 1.27
CA THR A 556 11.89 9.34 1.16
C THR A 556 10.82 8.52 0.43
N ARG A 557 11.17 7.32 -0.02
CA ARG A 557 10.17 6.40 -0.61
C ARG A 557 9.02 6.09 0.33
N ALA A 558 9.27 6.06 1.64
CA ALA A 558 8.22 5.81 2.64
C ALA A 558 7.22 6.97 2.71
N ASP A 559 7.68 8.22 2.53
CA ASP A 559 6.80 9.39 2.52
C ASP A 559 5.87 9.39 1.30
N ILE A 560 6.37 8.90 0.15
CA ILE A 560 5.57 8.75 -1.07
C ILE A 560 4.50 7.66 -0.89
N ILE A 561 4.88 6.49 -0.36
CA ILE A 561 3.94 5.39 -0.09
C ILE A 561 2.87 5.83 0.92
N ARG A 562 3.25 6.63 1.93
CA ARG A 562 2.31 7.21 2.89
C ARG A 562 1.33 8.15 2.20
N ALA A 563 1.83 9.10 1.40
CA ALA A 563 0.98 10.05 0.68
C ALA A 563 0.00 9.32 -0.27
N GLU A 564 0.44 8.25 -0.91
CA GLU A 564 -0.39 7.39 -1.77
C GLU A 564 -1.49 6.68 -0.96
N SER A 565 -1.13 6.09 0.18
CA SER A 565 -2.08 5.42 1.08
C SER A 565 -3.12 6.38 1.68
N GLU A 566 -2.73 7.61 2.03
CA GLU A 566 -3.63 8.63 2.59
C GLU A 566 -4.71 9.06 1.59
N GLN A 567 -4.37 9.12 0.30
CA GLN A 567 -5.33 9.48 -0.74
C GLN A 567 -6.25 8.32 -1.13
N ILE A 568 -5.76 7.08 -1.10
CA ILE A 568 -6.58 5.88 -1.41
C ILE A 568 -7.68 5.66 -0.37
N THR A 569 -7.40 5.98 0.91
CA THR A 569 -8.31 5.62 2.01
C THR A 569 -9.34 6.73 2.30
N GLY A 570 -9.17 7.94 1.77
CA GLY A 570 -10.01 9.11 2.07
C GLY A 570 -9.98 9.57 3.54
N GLU A 571 -9.29 8.82 4.41
CA GLU A 571 -9.01 9.17 5.78
C GLU A 571 -7.79 10.08 5.81
N GLN A 572 -7.99 11.35 6.19
CA GLN A 572 -6.90 12.16 6.69
C GLN A 572 -6.31 11.44 7.90
N TYR A 573 -5.19 10.74 7.70
CA TYR A 573 -4.34 10.26 8.78
C TYR A 573 -3.77 11.49 9.50
N HIS A 574 -4.57 12.07 10.39
CA HIS A 574 -4.08 12.99 11.40
C HIS A 574 -3.21 12.20 12.37
N GLN A 575 -1.99 11.87 11.98
CA GLN A 575 -1.01 11.33 12.91
C GLN A 575 -0.14 12.45 13.48
N GLY A 576 -0.68 13.05 14.54
CA GLY A 576 0.15 13.36 15.69
C GLY A 576 0.62 12.06 16.36
N ASN A 577 1.60 11.36 15.77
CA ASN A 577 2.49 10.38 16.42
C ASN A 577 1.86 9.51 17.55
N SER A 578 0.69 8.91 17.33
CA SER A 578 0.12 7.93 18.28
C SER A 578 0.68 6.56 17.95
N GLY A 579 1.84 6.25 18.53
CA GLY A 579 2.31 4.87 18.62
C GLY A 579 1.30 3.99 19.37
N GLN A 580 1.44 2.67 19.25
CA GLN A 580 0.66 1.72 20.04
C GLN A 580 0.66 2.13 21.54
N PRO A 581 -0.50 2.06 22.22
CA PRO A 581 -0.64 2.54 23.60
C PRO A 581 0.30 1.80 24.55
N SER A 582 0.73 2.49 25.61
CA SER A 582 1.58 1.87 26.62
C SER A 582 0.89 0.69 27.32
N TYR A 583 1.62 -0.42 27.52
CA TYR A 583 1.12 -1.62 28.18
C TYR A 583 1.47 -1.62 29.67
N GLN A 584 0.49 -1.84 30.55
CA GLN A 584 0.68 -1.79 32.00
C GLN A 584 1.00 -3.19 32.55
N VAL A 585 2.24 -3.41 32.98
CA VAL A 585 2.73 -4.73 33.46
C VAL A 585 2.55 -4.91 34.97
N TYR A 586 2.57 -3.82 35.73
CA TYR A 586 2.46 -3.88 37.20
C TYR A 586 1.72 -2.65 37.72
N ARG A 587 0.89 -2.84 38.76
CA ARG A 587 0.21 -1.75 39.44
C ARG A 587 -0.11 -2.07 40.89
N THR A 588 0.06 -1.08 41.77
CA THR A 588 -0.48 -1.06 43.13
C THR A 588 -1.32 0.19 43.34
N ARG A 589 -2.38 0.08 44.14
CA ARG A 589 -3.23 1.22 44.52
C ARG A 589 -3.26 1.38 46.04
N GLY A 590 -3.15 2.62 46.50
CA GLY A 590 -3.43 3.02 47.89
C GLY A 590 -4.87 3.53 48.05
N PRO A 591 -5.32 3.83 49.28
CA PRO A 591 -6.61 4.49 49.51
C PRO A 591 -6.61 5.89 48.88
N ALA A 592 -7.71 6.28 48.22
CA ALA A 592 -7.82 7.57 47.56
C ALA A 592 -8.33 8.64 48.54
N THR A 593 -7.41 9.33 49.21
CA THR A 593 -7.69 10.26 50.32
C THR A 593 -7.34 11.72 50.00
N GLY A 594 -6.70 12.03 48.87
CA GLY A 594 -6.26 13.38 48.54
C GLY A 594 -7.20 14.15 47.61
N ARG A 595 -7.02 15.47 47.54
CA ARG A 595 -7.78 16.41 46.69
C ARG A 595 -7.30 16.51 45.24
N GLY A 596 -6.14 15.93 44.94
CA GLY A 596 -5.54 15.92 43.60
C GLY A 596 -4.43 14.87 43.46
N ARG A 597 -3.77 14.81 42.30
CA ARG A 597 -2.73 13.81 42.00
C ARG A 597 -1.46 14.42 41.43
N LEU A 598 -0.33 14.02 42.00
CA LEU A 598 1.01 14.34 41.53
C LEU A 598 1.66 13.10 40.90
N LEU A 599 1.91 13.14 39.59
CA LEU A 599 2.63 12.09 38.88
C LEU A 599 4.13 12.26 39.08
N VAL A 600 4.82 11.22 39.56
CA VAL A 600 6.28 11.21 39.68
C VAL A 600 6.87 10.17 38.73
N ALA A 601 7.62 10.62 37.72
CA ALA A 601 8.34 9.73 36.81
C ALA A 601 9.70 9.32 37.42
N LEU A 602 9.85 8.04 37.77
CA LEU A 602 11.00 7.50 38.50
C LEU A 602 11.90 6.63 37.63
N SER A 603 12.75 7.25 36.81
CA SER A 603 13.64 6.54 35.88
C SER A 603 15.05 6.26 36.42
N ASN A 604 15.65 7.19 37.16
CA ASN A 604 17.05 7.11 37.62
C ASN A 604 17.14 6.87 39.14
N PRO A 605 17.76 5.76 39.60
CA PRO A 605 18.00 5.48 41.02
C PRO A 605 18.72 6.59 41.81
N GLU A 606 19.56 7.39 41.16
CA GLU A 606 20.36 8.45 41.78
C GLU A 606 19.52 9.70 42.10
N THR A 607 18.52 10.02 41.28
CA THR A 607 17.68 11.22 41.47
C THR A 607 16.36 10.93 42.19
N VAL A 608 16.02 9.65 42.38
CA VAL A 608 14.75 9.21 43.01
C VAL A 608 14.54 9.80 44.40
N ASP A 609 15.56 9.88 45.25
CA ASP A 609 15.39 10.44 46.60
C ASP A 609 15.05 11.93 46.57
N LEU A 610 15.69 12.69 45.68
CA LEU A 610 15.42 14.11 45.50
C LEU A 610 13.98 14.32 45.01
N LEU A 611 13.60 13.61 43.94
CA LEU A 611 12.25 13.71 43.36
C LEU A 611 11.16 13.33 44.36
N LEU A 612 11.36 12.26 45.14
CA LEU A 612 10.37 11.85 46.15
C LEU A 612 10.25 12.86 47.31
N ARG A 613 11.35 13.49 47.74
CA ARG A 613 11.30 14.54 48.77
C ARG A 613 10.52 15.76 48.28
N LEU A 614 10.80 16.21 47.06
CA LEU A 614 10.06 17.32 46.45
C LEU A 614 8.58 16.97 46.24
N ALA A 615 8.29 15.75 45.76
CA ALA A 615 6.94 15.26 45.59
C ALA A 615 6.15 15.25 46.91
N ILE A 616 6.76 14.76 48.00
CA ILE A 616 6.14 14.74 49.34
C ILE A 616 5.88 16.16 49.84
N ALA A 617 6.81 17.08 49.62
CA ALA A 617 6.66 18.46 50.06
C ALA A 617 5.48 19.16 49.37
N ILE A 618 5.37 19.00 48.04
CA ILE A 618 4.26 19.50 47.24
C ILE A 618 2.95 18.80 47.62
N ALA A 619 2.98 17.49 47.82
CA ALA A 619 1.79 16.71 48.15
C ALA A 619 1.21 17.07 49.53
N ARG A 620 2.05 17.41 50.52
CA ARG A 620 1.57 17.91 51.82
C ARG A 620 0.95 19.29 51.74
N ASP A 621 1.57 20.19 50.98
CA ASP A 621 1.08 21.57 50.82
C ASP A 621 -0.27 21.61 50.08
N ARG A 622 -0.43 20.78 49.05
CA ARG A 622 -1.62 20.75 48.18
C ARG A 622 -2.63 19.63 48.50
N ASP A 623 -2.38 18.81 49.51
CA ASP A 623 -3.18 17.63 49.85
C ASP A 623 -3.35 16.65 48.66
N TYR A 624 -2.25 16.33 47.98
CA TYR A 624 -2.23 15.46 46.80
C TYR A 624 -1.80 14.02 47.12
N GLU A 625 -2.28 13.09 46.31
CA GLU A 625 -1.77 11.72 46.24
C GLU A 625 -0.60 11.60 45.27
N LEU A 626 0.27 10.62 45.48
CA LEU A 626 1.39 10.36 44.57
C LEU A 626 1.05 9.21 43.61
N GLU A 627 1.19 9.46 42.30
CA GLU A 627 1.18 8.44 41.26
C GLU A 627 2.62 8.24 40.78
N CYS A 628 3.32 7.23 41.27
CA CYS A 628 4.71 6.95 40.90
C CYS A 628 4.76 5.96 39.73
N VAL A 629 5.37 6.34 38.61
CA VAL A 629 5.49 5.50 37.41
C VAL A 629 6.95 5.20 37.07
N GLN A 630 7.19 3.96 36.66
CA GLN A 630 8.41 3.59 35.94
C GLN A 630 8.07 3.09 34.53
N ILE A 631 8.72 3.68 33.52
CA ILE A 631 8.46 3.37 32.10
C ILE A 631 9.65 2.61 31.54
N VAL A 632 9.40 1.40 31.05
CA VAL A 632 10.38 0.54 30.36
C VAL A 632 10.20 0.75 28.86
N VAL A 633 11.20 1.36 28.22
CA VAL A 633 11.16 1.65 26.79
C VAL A 633 11.54 0.40 26.00
N VAL A 634 10.69 0.02 25.02
CA VAL A 634 10.94 -1.11 24.10
C VAL A 634 11.01 -0.64 22.65
N PRO A 635 11.80 -1.32 21.79
CA PRO A 635 11.91 -0.99 20.37
C PRO A 635 10.56 -0.94 19.63
N ARG A 636 10.38 0.00 18.69
CA ARG A 636 9.12 0.19 17.92
C ARG A 636 8.72 -1.00 17.04
N ASN A 637 9.63 -1.95 16.80
CA ASN A 637 9.38 -3.17 16.04
C ASN A 637 8.88 -4.34 16.91
N CYS A 638 8.76 -4.16 18.24
CA CYS A 638 8.26 -5.18 19.16
C CYS A 638 7.02 -4.64 19.90
N PRO A 639 5.83 -5.25 19.79
CA PRO A 639 4.64 -4.72 20.44
C PRO A 639 4.81 -4.68 21.98
N PRO A 640 4.44 -3.57 22.66
CA PRO A 640 4.63 -3.43 24.12
C PRO A 640 3.90 -4.49 24.95
N SER A 641 2.82 -5.06 24.41
CA SER A 641 2.04 -6.13 25.04
C SER A 641 2.71 -7.51 25.00
N GLU A 642 3.60 -7.76 24.04
CA GLU A 642 4.21 -9.08 23.82
C GLU A 642 5.70 -9.11 24.18
N THR A 643 6.29 -7.96 24.51
CA THR A 643 7.71 -7.85 24.82
C THR A 643 7.99 -8.26 26.27
N PRO A 644 8.77 -9.34 26.52
CA PRO A 644 9.12 -9.73 27.88
C PRO A 644 10.10 -8.72 28.49
N VAL A 645 9.76 -8.17 29.66
CA VAL A 645 10.57 -7.18 30.37
C VAL A 645 10.90 -7.63 31.80
N ARG A 646 12.14 -7.37 32.23
CA ARG A 646 12.57 -7.61 33.61
C ARG A 646 12.15 -6.46 34.52
N THR A 647 11.22 -6.70 35.44
CA THR A 647 10.64 -5.65 36.30
C THR A 647 11.33 -5.47 37.66
N ALA A 648 12.34 -6.28 38.00
CA ALA A 648 12.94 -6.31 39.33
C ALA A 648 13.53 -4.95 39.78
N GLN A 649 14.26 -4.25 38.89
CA GLN A 649 14.82 -2.92 39.20
C GLN A 649 13.72 -1.87 39.38
N SER A 650 12.73 -1.87 38.47
CA SER A 650 11.56 -0.99 38.53
C SER A 650 10.77 -1.15 39.82
N GLN A 651 10.54 -2.40 40.25
CA GLN A 651 9.87 -2.68 41.53
C GLN A 651 10.69 -2.19 42.74
N ARG A 652 12.03 -2.28 42.72
CA ARG A 652 12.87 -1.74 43.81
C ARG A 652 12.70 -0.23 43.95
N LEU A 653 12.64 0.51 42.83
CA LEU A 653 12.39 1.97 42.83
C LEU A 653 11.00 2.30 43.39
N LEU A 654 9.97 1.61 42.92
CA LEU A 654 8.59 1.84 43.38
C LEU A 654 8.39 1.47 44.85
N ARG A 655 9.06 0.43 45.36
CA ARG A 655 9.07 0.10 46.80
C ARG A 655 9.68 1.22 47.65
N ARG A 656 10.69 1.94 47.14
CA ARG A 656 11.23 3.12 47.83
C ARG A 656 10.17 4.22 47.92
N ALA A 657 9.47 4.51 46.82
CA ALA A 657 8.38 5.50 46.81
C ALA A 657 7.30 5.19 47.86
N VAL A 658 6.88 3.92 47.96
CA VAL A 658 5.90 3.49 48.97
C VAL A 658 6.41 3.69 50.41
N ARG A 659 7.70 3.45 50.69
CA ARG A 659 8.28 3.71 52.02
C ARG A 659 8.29 5.20 52.36
N TYR A 660 8.62 6.04 51.39
CA TYR A 660 8.59 7.50 51.53
C TYR A 660 7.16 7.99 51.83
N GLY A 661 6.16 7.54 51.06
CA GLY A 661 4.76 7.86 51.31
C GLY A 661 4.25 7.40 52.67
N LYS A 662 4.57 6.16 53.08
CA LYS A 662 4.21 5.64 54.41
C LYS A 662 4.76 6.49 55.56
N ARG A 663 6.03 6.89 55.48
CA ARG A 663 6.64 7.80 56.48
C ARG A 663 5.99 9.17 56.49
N ALA A 664 5.55 9.63 55.32
CA ALA A 664 4.93 10.94 55.18
C ALA A 664 3.42 10.97 55.45
N GLN A 665 2.79 9.79 55.65
CA GLN A 665 1.33 9.57 55.69
C GLN A 665 0.61 10.03 54.41
N ILE A 666 1.23 9.81 53.25
CA ILE A 666 0.68 10.16 51.92
C ILE A 666 0.38 8.88 51.14
N SER A 667 -0.77 8.82 50.48
CA SER A 667 -1.14 7.70 49.62
C SER A 667 -0.28 7.65 48.36
N VAL A 668 0.27 6.46 48.06
CA VAL A 668 1.16 6.23 46.91
C VAL A 668 0.63 5.10 46.04
N HIS A 669 0.30 5.45 44.80
CA HIS A 669 -0.02 4.51 43.73
C HIS A 669 1.24 4.25 42.92
N THR A 670 1.50 3.00 42.54
CA THR A 670 2.70 2.68 41.75
C THR A 670 2.34 1.90 40.50
N GLN A 671 3.01 2.17 39.38
CA GLN A 671 2.81 1.46 38.13
C GLN A 671 4.11 1.27 37.34
N ILE A 672 4.21 0.14 36.63
CA ILE A 672 5.25 -0.11 35.63
C ILE A 672 4.57 -0.22 34.27
N ARG A 673 4.99 0.60 33.30
CA ARG A 673 4.51 0.58 31.93
C ARG A 673 5.62 0.20 30.95
N VAL A 674 5.26 -0.53 29.90
CA VAL A 674 6.11 -0.84 28.76
C VAL A 674 5.61 -0.03 27.58
N ALA A 675 6.48 0.71 26.92
CA ALA A 675 6.08 1.63 25.86
C ALA A 675 7.20 1.93 24.88
N HIS A 676 6.88 2.56 23.76
CA HIS A 676 7.87 3.04 22.79
C HIS A 676 8.39 4.44 23.10
N ASP A 677 7.62 5.24 23.82
CA ASP A 677 7.90 6.66 24.07
C ASP A 677 7.50 7.04 25.49
N VAL A 678 8.44 7.65 26.22
CA VAL A 678 8.28 8.04 27.63
C VAL A 678 7.31 9.21 27.77
N ALA A 679 7.41 10.23 26.91
CA ALA A 679 6.56 11.41 26.99
C ALA A 679 5.11 11.08 26.63
N GLN A 680 4.90 10.32 25.54
CA GLN A 680 3.56 9.90 25.16
C GLN A 680 2.90 9.08 26.28
N THR A 681 3.66 8.19 26.92
CA THR A 681 3.16 7.40 28.06
C THR A 681 2.80 8.26 29.26
N ILE A 682 3.59 9.31 29.57
CA ILE A 682 3.29 10.25 30.65
C ILE A 682 2.00 11.03 30.34
N LEU A 683 1.83 11.50 29.10
CA LEU A 683 0.61 12.20 28.66
C LEU A 683 -0.62 11.25 28.64
N GLU A 684 -0.43 9.98 28.30
CA GLU A 684 -1.47 8.95 28.42
C GLU A 684 -1.91 8.76 29.88
N ILE A 685 -0.96 8.66 30.81
CA ILE A 685 -1.25 8.54 32.25
C ILE A 685 -1.93 9.80 32.77
N GLU A 686 -1.46 10.98 32.37
CA GLU A 686 -2.04 12.27 32.71
C GLU A 686 -3.53 12.30 32.38
N LYS A 687 -3.89 11.90 31.15
CA LYS A 687 -5.27 11.83 30.69
C LYS A 687 -6.09 10.76 31.42
N GLN A 688 -5.51 9.58 31.67
CA GLN A 688 -6.22 8.45 32.30
C GLN A 688 -6.40 8.59 33.81
N ARG A 689 -5.50 9.30 34.49
CA ARG A 689 -5.47 9.41 35.95
C ARG A 689 -5.86 10.79 36.46
N HIS A 690 -6.15 11.75 35.57
CA HIS A 690 -6.44 13.15 35.90
C HIS A 690 -5.34 13.71 36.81
N ILE A 691 -4.12 13.77 36.26
CA ILE A 691 -2.96 14.29 36.99
C ILE A 691 -3.03 15.82 37.03
N ASP A 692 -2.79 16.42 38.19
CA ASP A 692 -2.76 17.87 38.38
C ASP A 692 -1.36 18.46 38.23
N LEU A 693 -0.33 17.68 38.59
CA LEU A 693 1.07 18.06 38.48
C LEU A 693 1.95 16.88 38.08
N VAL A 694 2.80 17.05 37.07
CA VAL A 694 3.83 16.10 36.64
C VAL A 694 5.19 16.55 37.18
N LEU A 695 5.83 15.69 37.96
CA LEU A 695 7.20 15.86 38.43
C LEU A 695 8.12 14.83 37.77
N MET A 696 9.18 15.31 37.13
CA MET A 696 10.18 14.43 36.51
C MET A 696 11.61 14.96 36.67
N GLY A 697 12.57 14.03 36.69
CA GLY A 697 13.98 14.37 36.66
C GLY A 697 14.48 14.69 35.24
N TRP A 698 15.40 15.64 35.14
CA TRP A 698 16.15 15.93 33.93
C TRP A 698 17.63 15.63 34.16
N GLN A 699 18.20 14.80 33.29
CA GLN A 699 19.63 14.59 33.21
C GLN A 699 20.20 15.56 32.18
N GLY A 700 20.61 16.74 32.64
CA GLY A 700 21.49 17.60 31.85
C GLY A 700 22.79 16.84 31.59
N THR A 701 23.10 16.62 30.31
CA THR A 701 24.36 16.05 29.79
C THR A 701 24.96 14.90 30.62
N SER A 702 24.45 13.69 30.42
CA SER A 702 25.17 12.46 30.73
C SER A 702 25.09 11.50 29.53
N SER A 703 26.09 10.64 29.41
CA SER A 703 26.45 9.73 28.31
C SER A 703 25.40 8.69 27.87
N MET A 704 24.12 8.91 28.15
CA MET A 704 22.96 8.09 27.78
C MET A 704 21.90 8.93 27.04
N GLY A 705 22.21 9.32 25.80
CA GLY A 705 21.25 9.53 24.70
C GLY A 705 20.36 10.82 24.67
N PRO A 706 20.09 11.38 23.48
CA PRO A 706 19.24 12.58 23.27
C PRO A 706 17.72 12.38 23.48
N VAL A 707 17.26 11.17 23.82
CA VAL A 707 15.83 10.79 23.87
C VAL A 707 15.09 11.40 25.09
N ILE A 708 15.79 11.55 26.22
CA ILE A 708 15.20 12.11 27.46
C ILE A 708 14.95 13.61 27.31
N ASN A 709 15.80 14.32 26.57
CA ASN A 709 15.60 15.75 26.30
C ASN A 709 14.34 15.98 25.44
N ARG A 710 14.13 15.16 24.40
CA ARG A 710 12.88 15.17 23.60
C ARG A 710 11.65 14.88 24.45
N SER A 711 11.78 14.01 25.45
CA SER A 711 10.65 13.65 26.33
C SER A 711 10.23 14.83 27.22
N VAL A 712 11.19 15.51 27.85
CA VAL A 712 10.95 16.71 28.67
C VAL A 712 10.30 17.82 27.82
N GLN A 713 10.85 18.10 26.64
CA GLN A 713 10.29 19.11 25.73
C GLN A 713 8.86 18.78 25.28
N THR A 714 8.59 17.50 24.98
CA THR A 714 7.26 17.05 24.57
C THR A 714 6.24 17.21 25.70
N ILE A 715 6.61 16.88 26.94
CA ILE A 715 5.74 17.04 28.12
C ILE A 715 5.51 18.52 28.41
N LEU A 716 6.56 19.35 28.44
CA LEU A 716 6.43 20.80 28.63
C LEU A 716 5.53 21.46 27.57
N ARG A 717 5.49 20.90 26.35
CA ARG A 717 4.66 21.41 25.26
C ARG A 717 3.22 20.91 25.29
N LYS A 718 2.98 19.63 25.63
CA LYS A 718 1.68 18.95 25.44
C LYS A 718 0.93 18.64 26.72
N ALA A 719 1.56 18.70 27.89
CA ALA A 719 0.90 18.40 29.15
C ALA A 719 -0.20 19.43 29.46
N VAL A 720 -1.32 18.95 29.95
CA VAL A 720 -2.47 19.76 30.38
C VAL A 720 -2.28 20.23 31.82
N SER A 721 -1.57 19.45 32.64
CA SER A 721 -1.24 19.63 34.05
C SER A 721 -0.01 20.50 34.30
N ASP A 722 0.16 21.01 35.51
CA ASP A 722 1.39 21.71 35.88
C ASP A 722 2.61 20.78 35.67
N VAL A 723 3.71 21.27 35.12
CA VAL A 723 4.92 20.45 34.90
C VAL A 723 6.07 21.03 35.69
N LEU A 724 6.73 20.17 36.46
CA LEU A 724 7.91 20.45 37.25
C LEU A 724 9.05 19.53 36.81
N VAL A 725 10.13 20.10 36.29
CA VAL A 725 11.29 19.35 35.81
C VAL A 725 12.49 19.70 36.67
N VAL A 726 13.19 18.70 37.19
CA VAL A 726 14.29 18.90 38.16
C VAL A 726 15.60 18.33 37.61
N LYS A 727 16.58 19.20 37.36
CA LYS A 727 17.98 18.83 37.16
C LYS A 727 18.67 18.70 38.51
N ALA A 728 19.22 17.51 38.79
CA ALA A 728 20.03 17.29 39.98
C ALA A 728 21.47 17.83 39.78
N PRO A 729 22.15 18.28 40.85
CA PRO A 729 23.53 18.73 40.76
C PRO A 729 24.47 17.55 40.45
N GLN A 730 25.52 17.80 39.65
CA GLN A 730 26.49 16.75 39.30
C GLN A 730 27.39 16.42 40.51
N GLY A 731 27.50 15.13 40.86
CA GLY A 731 28.51 14.64 41.81
C GLY A 731 28.27 14.91 43.31
N GLN A 732 27.14 15.49 43.73
CA GLN A 732 26.86 15.76 45.16
C GLN A 732 25.52 15.18 45.66
N VAL A 733 25.58 14.47 46.79
CA VAL A 733 24.38 14.09 47.57
C VAL A 733 23.99 15.28 48.45
N VAL A 734 23.26 16.24 47.88
CA VAL A 734 22.85 17.43 48.63
C VAL A 734 21.74 17.05 49.61
N LYS A 735 21.99 17.27 50.92
CA LYS A 735 21.01 16.91 51.97
C LYS A 735 19.86 17.92 52.06
N GLN A 736 20.10 19.23 51.89
CA GLN A 736 19.10 20.32 51.92
C GLN A 736 19.58 21.54 51.11
N TRP A 737 18.68 22.24 50.40
CA TRP A 737 18.95 23.51 49.71
C TRP A 737 18.54 24.71 50.57
N GLN A 738 19.43 25.70 50.72
CA GLN A 738 19.22 26.88 51.56
C GLN A 738 19.12 28.17 50.73
N ARG A 739 19.90 28.29 49.66
CA ARG A 739 19.98 29.51 48.83
C ARG A 739 19.31 29.29 47.49
N TRP A 740 18.25 30.03 47.22
CA TRP A 740 17.39 29.87 46.05
C TRP A 740 17.43 31.11 45.17
N LEU A 741 17.80 30.95 43.90
CA LEU A 741 17.74 32.03 42.91
C LEU A 741 16.50 31.85 42.03
N VAL A 742 15.69 32.89 41.92
CA VAL A 742 14.44 32.87 41.15
C VAL A 742 14.41 34.08 40.21
N PRO A 743 14.78 33.88 38.93
CA PRO A 743 14.64 34.90 37.91
C PRO A 743 13.17 35.22 37.61
N ILE A 744 12.78 36.47 37.79
CA ILE A 744 11.43 36.98 37.56
C ILE A 744 11.32 37.49 36.13
N SER A 745 10.31 37.00 35.42
CA SER A 745 9.87 37.50 34.12
C SER A 745 8.37 37.82 34.14
N SER A 746 7.87 38.53 33.14
CA SER A 746 6.41 38.66 32.95
C SER A 746 5.88 37.37 32.32
N GLY A 747 5.15 36.56 33.09
CA GLY A 747 4.51 35.36 32.54
C GLY A 747 3.84 34.44 33.56
N PRO A 748 2.87 33.63 33.12
CA PRO A 748 2.13 32.71 33.98
C PRO A 748 3.00 31.60 34.60
N ASN A 749 4.09 31.20 33.93
CA ASN A 749 4.96 30.11 34.40
C ASN A 749 5.80 30.50 35.62
N ILE A 750 6.25 31.75 35.71
CA ILE A 750 6.96 32.21 36.91
C ILE A 750 6.00 32.40 38.09
N GLN A 751 4.76 32.82 37.83
CA GLN A 751 3.74 32.91 38.88
C GLN A 751 3.49 31.53 39.49
N GLN A 752 3.42 30.49 38.66
CA GLN A 752 3.31 29.11 39.13
C GLN A 752 4.54 28.68 39.94
N ALA A 753 5.75 29.04 39.50
CA ALA A 753 6.98 28.75 40.25
C ALA A 753 6.94 29.38 41.64
N ILE A 754 6.54 30.64 41.73
CA ILE A 754 6.45 31.40 42.99
C ILE A 754 5.38 30.80 43.91
N GLN A 755 4.28 30.30 43.37
CA GLN A 755 3.26 29.59 44.15
C GLN A 755 3.75 28.24 44.72
N LEU A 756 4.68 27.56 44.04
CA LEU A 756 5.25 26.30 44.48
C LEU A 756 6.42 26.46 45.46
N LEU A 757 7.09 27.62 45.48
CA LEU A 757 8.25 27.88 46.35
C LEU A 757 8.01 27.58 47.84
N PRO A 758 6.88 27.96 48.47
CA PRO A 758 6.60 27.60 49.86
C PRO A 758 6.66 26.10 50.13
N ALA A 759 6.07 25.29 49.25
CA ALA A 759 6.10 23.85 49.35
C ALA A 759 7.52 23.29 49.16
N LEU A 760 8.25 23.79 48.15
CA LEU A 760 9.61 23.33 47.83
C LEU A 760 10.63 23.64 48.94
N THR A 761 10.41 24.71 49.70
CA THR A 761 11.31 25.20 50.75
C THR A 761 10.93 24.75 52.16
N ALA A 762 9.74 24.16 52.36
CA ALA A 762 9.18 23.77 53.66
C ALA A 762 10.08 22.85 54.52
N HIS A 763 11.07 22.19 53.93
CA HIS A 763 11.99 21.26 54.62
C HIS A 763 13.35 21.88 54.98
N SER A 764 13.54 23.17 54.72
CA SER A 764 14.78 23.89 55.02
C SER A 764 14.55 24.89 56.18
N PRO A 765 15.29 24.77 57.30
CA PRO A 765 15.06 25.59 58.50
C PRO A 765 15.42 27.08 58.32
N THR A 766 16.28 27.40 57.35
CA THR A 766 16.69 28.77 56.99
C THR A 766 16.80 28.88 55.48
N THR A 767 15.91 29.63 54.85
CA THR A 767 15.87 29.81 53.38
C THR A 767 16.19 31.25 53.02
N ASP A 768 17.19 31.48 52.16
CA ASP A 768 17.45 32.77 51.52
C ASP A 768 17.02 32.70 50.06
N ILE A 769 16.02 33.51 49.68
CA ILE A 769 15.48 33.56 48.33
C ILE A 769 15.87 34.89 47.68
N ARG A 770 16.61 34.81 46.58
CA ARG A 770 16.96 35.94 45.74
C ARG A 770 16.06 35.98 44.52
N LEU A 771 15.21 37.00 44.46
CA LEU A 771 14.34 37.31 43.34
C LEU A 771 15.10 38.22 42.36
N CYS A 772 15.48 37.72 41.19
CA CYS A 772 16.31 38.46 40.23
C CYS A 772 15.52 38.92 39.02
N GLN A 773 15.62 40.19 38.60
CA GLN A 773 15.08 40.65 37.32
C GLN A 773 16.22 41.13 36.41
N VAL A 774 16.36 40.49 35.24
CA VAL A 774 17.34 40.89 34.21
C VAL A 774 16.65 41.75 33.16
N TYR A 775 17.25 42.88 32.79
CA TYR A 775 16.76 43.79 31.74
C TYR A 775 17.89 44.19 30.78
N ALA A 776 17.54 44.51 29.53
CA ALA A 776 18.51 44.80 28.47
C ALA A 776 18.60 46.31 28.16
N PRO A 777 19.79 46.87 27.85
CA PRO A 777 19.89 48.25 27.39
C PRO A 777 19.21 48.42 26.01
N PRO A 778 18.45 49.50 25.73
CA PRO A 778 18.31 50.75 26.48
C PRO A 778 17.04 50.82 27.36
N GLU A 779 16.46 49.67 27.75
CA GLU A 779 15.25 49.66 28.59
C GLU A 779 15.51 50.39 29.91
N VAL A 780 14.72 51.43 30.19
CA VAL A 780 14.71 52.11 31.49
C VAL A 780 14.39 51.07 32.56
N SER A 781 15.12 51.09 33.69
CA SER A 781 14.95 50.16 34.81
C SER A 781 13.46 49.86 35.04
N PRO A 782 13.00 48.62 34.83
CA PRO A 782 11.58 48.31 34.91
C PRO A 782 11.03 48.63 36.31
N HIS A 783 9.79 49.11 36.37
CA HIS A 783 9.12 49.44 37.64
C HIS A 783 9.25 48.27 38.64
N GLN A 784 9.75 48.55 39.86
CA GLN A 784 9.95 47.59 40.98
C GLN A 784 8.69 46.80 41.40
N SER A 785 7.51 47.15 40.87
CA SER A 785 6.20 46.66 41.29
C SER A 785 6.01 45.13 41.23
N LEU A 786 6.68 44.43 40.32
CA LEU A 786 6.61 42.96 40.22
C LEU A 786 7.46 42.25 41.27
N ILE A 787 8.70 42.71 41.48
CA ILE A 787 9.60 42.17 42.51
C ILE A 787 8.98 42.39 43.89
N ASP A 788 8.45 43.59 44.15
CA ASP A 788 7.83 43.93 45.43
C ASP A 788 6.60 43.06 45.71
N ARG A 789 5.75 42.85 44.69
CA ARG A 789 4.56 41.99 44.81
C ARG A 789 4.94 40.56 45.19
N TYR A 790 5.91 39.97 44.51
CA TYR A 790 6.34 38.61 44.79
C TYR A 790 7.10 38.49 46.11
N THR A 791 7.89 39.51 46.47
CA THR A 791 8.56 39.60 47.77
C THR A 791 7.53 39.62 48.90
N GLN A 792 6.49 40.45 48.79
CA GLN A 792 5.39 40.51 49.76
C GLN A 792 4.62 39.19 49.85
N PHE A 793 4.35 38.53 48.72
CA PHE A 793 3.68 37.23 48.69
C PHE A 793 4.49 36.15 49.43
N LEU A 794 5.79 36.07 49.15
CA LEU A 794 6.68 35.07 49.75
C LEU A 794 6.95 35.34 51.23
N ASN A 795 7.18 36.60 51.64
CA ASN A 795 7.38 36.97 53.05
C ASN A 795 6.18 36.65 53.94
N ARG A 796 4.96 36.56 53.39
CA ARG A 796 3.76 36.15 54.15
C ARG A 796 3.67 34.64 54.38
N ARG A 797 4.36 33.82 53.58
CA ARG A 797 4.26 32.35 53.58
C ARG A 797 5.54 31.64 53.98
N LEU A 798 6.64 32.37 54.08
CA LEU A 798 7.98 31.85 54.39
C LEU A 798 8.53 32.54 55.63
N SER A 799 9.28 31.80 56.43
CA SER A 799 10.00 32.31 57.61
C SER A 799 11.43 32.77 57.28
N GLY A 800 11.82 32.77 56.01
CA GLY A 800 13.16 33.08 55.52
C GLY A 800 13.35 34.51 54.96
N SER A 801 14.57 34.84 54.54
CA SER A 801 14.91 36.11 53.91
C SER A 801 14.54 36.08 52.43
N VAL A 802 13.79 37.08 51.96
CA VAL A 802 13.48 37.27 50.52
C VAL A 802 13.99 38.65 50.10
N LYS A 803 14.90 38.69 49.12
CA LYS A 803 15.48 39.94 48.60
C LYS A 803 15.34 40.04 47.09
N GLY A 804 14.98 41.23 46.61
CA GLY A 804 14.94 41.59 45.20
C GLY A 804 16.29 42.11 44.70
N ILE A 805 16.73 41.64 43.53
CA ILE A 805 17.96 42.08 42.85
C ILE A 805 17.61 42.40 41.39
N GLN A 806 18.15 43.49 40.87
CA GLN A 806 18.04 43.85 39.45
C GLN A 806 19.41 43.81 38.80
N VAL A 807 19.52 43.21 37.61
CA VAL A 807 20.79 43.07 36.86
C VAL A 807 20.59 43.59 35.44
N CYS A 808 21.46 44.50 35.00
CA CYS A 808 21.48 44.98 33.62
C CYS A 808 22.42 44.09 32.80
N SER A 809 21.92 43.36 31.82
CA SER A 809 22.75 42.56 30.91
C SER A 809 22.06 42.32 29.57
N PRO A 810 22.79 42.39 28.44
CA PRO A 810 22.26 42.01 27.14
C PRO A 810 22.03 40.50 27.01
N ASN A 811 22.61 39.67 27.89
CA ASN A 811 22.48 38.21 27.88
C ASN A 811 21.87 37.70 29.19
N VAL A 812 20.59 37.35 29.15
CA VAL A 812 19.82 36.91 30.32
C VAL A 812 20.34 35.60 30.92
N ALA A 813 20.72 34.63 30.08
CA ALA A 813 21.15 33.32 30.56
C ALA A 813 22.49 33.41 31.29
N GLU A 814 23.44 34.14 30.72
CA GLU A 814 24.77 34.35 31.30
C GLU A 814 24.70 35.15 32.61
N ALA A 815 23.90 36.21 32.64
CA ALA A 815 23.70 37.00 33.86
C ALA A 815 23.10 36.20 35.02
N ILE A 816 22.17 35.27 34.73
CA ILE A 816 21.58 34.40 35.76
C ILE A 816 22.61 33.40 36.28
N VAL A 817 23.45 32.83 35.41
CA VAL A 817 24.51 31.90 35.82
C VAL A 817 25.56 32.62 36.67
N GLU A 818 26.04 33.78 36.22
CA GLU A 818 27.01 34.60 36.96
C GLU A 818 26.45 35.03 38.33
N LEU A 819 25.19 35.47 38.39
CA LEU A 819 24.55 35.83 39.65
C LEU A 819 24.40 34.62 40.58
N ALA A 820 24.11 33.43 40.04
CA ALA A 820 24.05 32.20 40.83
C ALA A 820 25.42 31.83 41.42
N ASP A 821 26.51 32.15 40.72
CA ASP A 821 27.89 32.01 41.22
C ASP A 821 28.20 33.02 42.33
N VAL A 822 27.91 34.30 42.10
CA VAL A 822 28.17 35.39 43.06
C VAL A 822 27.39 35.20 44.35
N GLU A 823 26.10 34.89 44.27
CA GLU A 823 25.24 34.65 45.44
C GLU A 823 25.38 33.23 45.99
N GLN A 824 26.26 32.40 45.41
CA GLN A 824 26.50 31.01 45.80
C GLN A 824 25.18 30.23 45.99
N SER A 825 24.30 30.32 44.98
CA SER A 825 22.98 29.70 45.04
C SER A 825 23.08 28.18 44.96
N ASP A 826 22.21 27.46 45.66
CA ASP A 826 22.16 25.98 45.60
C ASP A 826 21.28 25.51 44.43
N VAL A 827 20.21 26.26 44.16
CA VAL A 827 19.18 25.92 43.18
C VAL A 827 18.67 27.16 42.46
N ILE A 828 18.44 27.00 41.15
CA ILE A 828 17.85 28.02 40.29
C ILE A 828 16.45 27.56 39.90
N VAL A 829 15.42 28.38 40.14
CA VAL A 829 14.02 28.08 39.78
C VAL A 829 13.57 28.98 38.63
N LEU A 830 13.24 28.38 37.50
CA LEU A 830 12.92 29.08 36.26
C LEU A 830 11.48 28.78 35.82
N GLY A 831 10.77 29.81 35.37
CA GLY A 831 9.53 29.64 34.62
C GLY A 831 9.83 29.28 33.16
N ALA A 832 9.32 28.16 32.67
CA ALA A 832 9.50 27.72 31.29
C ALA A 832 8.54 28.47 30.34
N SER A 833 8.92 29.63 29.79
CA SER A 833 8.07 30.41 28.86
C SER A 833 8.23 29.97 27.39
N GLN A 834 7.12 29.85 26.64
CA GLN A 834 7.15 29.65 25.18
C GLN A 834 7.25 30.95 24.37
N ALA A 835 7.02 32.12 24.99
CA ALA A 835 6.92 33.40 24.27
C ALA A 835 8.24 33.89 23.62
N HIS A 836 9.36 33.22 23.88
CA HIS A 836 10.66 33.48 23.23
C HIS A 836 11.19 32.30 22.41
N LEU A 837 10.43 31.21 22.27
CA LEU A 837 10.80 30.03 21.47
C LEU A 837 10.71 30.24 19.95
N TRP A 838 10.13 31.37 19.50
CA TRP A 838 9.91 31.67 18.07
C TRP A 838 10.84 32.77 17.51
N LYS A 839 11.69 33.38 18.33
CA LYS A 839 12.76 34.28 17.88
C LYS A 839 14.07 33.89 18.55
N GLN A 840 14.74 32.87 18.00
CA GLN A 840 16.20 32.74 17.90
C GLN A 840 16.53 31.32 17.41
N VAL A 841 16.67 31.17 16.10
CA VAL A 841 17.11 29.92 15.43
C VAL A 841 18.64 29.74 15.52
N LEU A 842 19.34 30.51 16.37
CA LEU A 842 20.81 30.48 16.46
C LEU A 842 21.38 30.37 17.89
N LEU A 843 20.59 30.57 18.95
CA LEU A 843 21.00 30.46 20.36
C LEU A 843 19.83 29.84 21.13
N GLY A 844 20.00 28.71 21.83
CA GLY A 844 18.92 27.91 22.41
C GLY A 844 17.99 28.63 23.42
N CYS A 845 16.93 27.96 23.87
CA CYS A 845 16.00 28.48 24.88
C CYS A 845 16.76 28.90 26.15
N ILE A 846 16.48 30.08 26.72
CA ILE A 846 17.16 30.59 27.94
C ILE A 846 17.17 29.55 29.08
N PRO A 847 16.07 28.83 29.39
CA PRO A 847 16.10 27.81 30.45
C PRO A 847 16.99 26.61 30.12
N ASP A 848 17.05 26.21 28.84
CA ASP A 848 17.95 25.15 28.38
C ASP A 848 19.39 25.61 28.50
N ALA A 849 19.71 26.83 28.06
CA ALA A 849 21.04 27.42 28.16
C ALA A 849 21.54 27.50 29.61
N ILE A 850 20.74 28.01 30.55
CA ILE A 850 21.12 28.08 31.96
C ILE A 850 21.41 26.68 32.51
N ALA A 851 20.52 25.74 32.24
CA ALA A 851 20.64 24.40 32.79
C ALA A 851 21.69 23.53 32.11
N THR A 852 22.14 23.86 30.89
CA THR A 852 23.33 23.22 30.30
C THR A 852 24.63 23.81 30.82
N THR A 853 24.63 25.09 31.19
CA THR A 853 25.85 25.83 31.56
C THR A 853 26.17 25.79 33.05
N THR A 854 25.20 25.45 33.92
CA THR A 854 25.42 25.35 35.37
C THR A 854 25.45 23.91 35.89
N ASP A 855 26.35 23.62 36.83
CA ASP A 855 26.41 22.34 37.56
C ASP A 855 25.46 22.27 38.76
N ARG A 856 24.76 23.37 39.05
CA ARG A 856 23.79 23.50 40.15
C ARG A 856 22.47 22.77 39.86
N ALA A 857 21.65 22.64 40.91
CA ALA A 857 20.29 22.17 40.74
C ALA A 857 19.46 23.21 39.97
N VAL A 858 18.66 22.76 39.01
CA VAL A 858 17.75 23.63 38.26
C VAL A 858 16.35 23.05 38.30
N ILE A 859 15.36 23.88 38.60
CA ILE A 859 13.94 23.53 38.60
C ILE A 859 13.24 24.35 37.54
N LEU A 860 12.68 23.68 36.53
CA LEU A 860 11.85 24.30 35.52
C LEU A 860 10.38 24.10 35.86
N VAL A 861 9.59 25.17 35.82
CA VAL A 861 8.17 25.18 36.15
C VAL A 861 7.35 25.64 34.95
N ARG A 862 6.29 24.90 34.62
CA ARG A 862 5.28 25.27 33.63
C ARG A 862 3.88 25.12 34.23
N GLY A 863 3.08 26.18 34.19
CA GLY A 863 1.70 26.17 34.67
C GLY A 863 0.70 25.61 33.66
N ARG A 864 -0.41 25.05 34.15
CA ARG A 864 -1.57 24.66 33.34
C ARG A 864 -2.22 25.88 32.67
N GLY A 865 -2.75 25.70 31.45
CA GLY A 865 -3.44 26.77 30.71
C GLY A 865 -2.55 27.77 29.97
N THR A 866 -1.21 27.63 30.02
CA THR A 866 -0.30 28.44 29.18
C THR A 866 -0.15 27.89 27.75
N THR A 867 -0.94 26.86 27.43
CA THR A 867 -1.11 26.30 26.10
C THR A 867 -2.41 26.87 25.54
N GLU A 868 -2.38 28.10 25.04
CA GLU A 868 -3.57 28.68 24.43
C GLU A 868 -3.25 29.34 23.09
N VAL A 869 -4.10 28.95 22.13
CA VAL A 869 -4.41 29.63 20.87
C VAL A 869 -3.29 29.62 19.81
N SER A 870 -3.33 28.59 18.96
CA SER A 870 -3.02 28.74 17.54
C SER A 870 -4.18 29.42 16.82
#